data_AF-A0A3C1X9Y9-F1
#
_entry.id   AF-A0A3C1X9Y9-F1
#
_cell.length_a   1.000
_cell.length_b   1.000
_cell.length_c   1.000
_cell.angle_alpha   90.00
_cell.angle_beta   90.00
_cell.angle_gamma   90.00
#
_symmetry.space_group_name_H-M   'P 1'
#
loop_
_entity.id
_entity.type
_entity.pdbx_description
1 polymer ?
#
loop_
_entity_poly.entity_id
_entity_poly.type
_entity_poly.pdbx_seq_one_letter_code
_entity_poly.pdbx_strand_id
1 'polypeptide(L)'
;MFFSARPGKSRRKGAASSIRVESLEVRSLLTTYGLPWADPRSLSISFPGEGTPIGGTGNNIRQTLDTVAARGAWQQAALKAFQTWAEVANINVGLVGDRSDAFGAAGLASNDPRFGEFRIGSFSQTNVLANSVPWQPVAGTWSGDILLNSDVQWYLGHSQSQQPPGGSGYELRTVILHEAGNALGLSDVQQSGQVMSANYTNPRWTLQSADITAIQAIYGARVDIFETSANDSRATATPIIFSAAESAAGRAIRSGSLNTATDSDFYSFTVPANQTSATVTVWASGISLLESRLTVRKAQGGVLASDAVQSVFQNNGRVSLQGLNPGETYFIGVESQAGSDFRVGDYKVDVDYRAAGQLPSIIPQNHDAAKYNGKQRLQNADSISTAQLFGSVLVDSESGQNDRLMTAQALTSVPGFIAQSRYEATGAIATAVDRDLYTIVAPAGAIGSLNITLSALGTIRPDLTVVVMNQAGDRLASQLRAGSNGQQTLVVPNAVAGQTYVVGVWQRAGAVQSTGNYLLTADFSTDAVQMQTLTEQTLAVGTVDYALLSSNKSQLFRFDLTTLSPSAAKATVISIIDVRTQQQVGTVSATGGVTGSVFVWLPAGDYIIATRVYVQSSTVTGPVTYRLMADVVSDDDGPGYTDPTMPPPPSEQPPYTYNENPQGDPVVPTLPGPDDDPFYQIPWWEIVERYFETLFNQ
;
A
#
# COMPACT_ATOMS: atom_id res chain seq x y z
N MET A 1 72.20 -43.98 -12.74
CA MET A 1 73.46 -43.73 -13.46
C MET A 1 73.12 -43.52 -14.93
N PHE A 2 73.41 -42.45 -15.66
CA PHE A 2 74.09 -41.17 -15.46
C PHE A 2 73.58 -40.23 -16.60
N PHE A 3 73.30 -38.95 -16.28
CA PHE A 3 73.58 -37.71 -17.04
C PHE A 3 72.98 -37.49 -18.45
N SER A 4 72.17 -36.45 -18.70
CA SER A 4 72.49 -35.01 -18.89
C SER A 4 73.21 -34.66 -20.21
N ALA A 5 72.51 -33.95 -21.12
CA ALA A 5 73.05 -32.82 -21.92
C ALA A 5 71.92 -32.01 -22.63
N ARG A 6 72.00 -30.67 -22.52
CA ARG A 6 71.20 -29.60 -23.18
C ARG A 6 71.72 -29.32 -24.62
N PRO A 7 71.30 -28.25 -25.39
CA PRO A 7 70.17 -27.30 -25.32
C PRO A 7 69.39 -27.09 -26.64
N GLY A 8 68.19 -26.49 -26.58
CA GLY A 8 67.42 -26.09 -27.76
C GLY A 8 66.62 -24.79 -27.57
N LYS A 9 67.20 -23.68 -28.04
CA LYS A 9 66.62 -22.41 -28.53
C LYS A 9 65.34 -21.83 -27.89
N SER A 10 65.54 -20.65 -27.30
CA SER A 10 64.55 -19.64 -26.89
C SER A 10 63.56 -19.27 -27.99
N ARG A 11 62.26 -19.40 -27.69
CA ARG A 11 61.15 -18.71 -28.36
C ARG A 11 60.51 -17.74 -27.35
N ARG A 12 60.48 -16.45 -27.72
CA ARG A 12 59.82 -15.36 -26.98
C ARG A 12 58.36 -15.74 -26.71
N LYS A 13 57.96 -15.83 -25.44
CA LYS A 13 56.54 -15.85 -25.03
C LYS A 13 56.01 -14.42 -25.13
N GLY A 14 55.05 -14.20 -26.01
CA GLY A 14 54.22 -12.99 -25.98
C GLY A 14 53.46 -12.95 -24.65
N ALA A 15 53.44 -11.78 -24.03
CA ALA A 15 52.58 -11.50 -22.89
C ALA A 15 51.13 -11.52 -23.39
N ALA A 16 50.42 -12.62 -23.12
CA ALA A 16 48.98 -12.64 -23.25
C ALA A 16 48.40 -11.79 -22.11
N SER A 17 47.73 -10.69 -22.45
CA SER A 17 46.92 -9.95 -21.50
C SER A 17 45.85 -10.89 -20.96
N SER A 18 45.92 -11.25 -19.68
CA SER A 18 44.81 -11.89 -19.01
C SER A 18 43.68 -10.87 -18.93
N ILE A 19 42.70 -10.99 -19.80
CA ILE A 19 41.40 -10.34 -19.64
C ILE A 19 40.83 -10.91 -18.33
N ARG A 20 40.82 -10.09 -17.28
CA ARG A 20 39.99 -10.36 -16.12
C ARG A 20 38.58 -10.01 -16.55
N VAL A 21 37.73 -11.02 -16.67
CA VAL A 21 36.28 -10.80 -16.62
C VAL A 21 36.01 -10.40 -15.18
N GLU A 22 35.84 -9.10 -14.94
CA GLU A 22 35.16 -8.65 -13.74
C GLU A 22 33.75 -9.24 -13.80
N SER A 23 33.42 -10.04 -12.78
CA SER A 23 32.05 -10.45 -12.58
C SER A 23 31.27 -9.18 -12.27
N LEU A 24 30.37 -8.80 -13.17
CA LEU A 24 29.40 -7.73 -12.94
C LEU A 24 28.74 -8.00 -11.57
N GLU A 25 28.80 -7.02 -10.66
CA GLU A 25 28.02 -7.08 -9.44
C GLU A 25 26.55 -7.25 -9.82
N VAL A 26 25.91 -8.28 -9.28
CA VAL A 26 24.46 -8.45 -9.40
C VAL A 26 23.83 -7.32 -8.63
N ARG A 27 23.36 -6.30 -9.35
CA ARG A 27 22.55 -5.22 -8.77
C ARG A 27 21.16 -5.79 -8.54
N SER A 28 20.84 -6.18 -7.31
CA SER A 28 19.49 -6.57 -6.93
C SER A 28 18.65 -5.32 -6.77
N LEU A 29 17.53 -5.24 -7.49
CA LEU A 29 16.49 -4.26 -7.17
C LEU A 29 15.83 -4.65 -5.86
N LEU A 30 15.31 -3.65 -5.15
CA LEU A 30 14.54 -3.87 -3.92
C LEU A 30 13.16 -4.46 -4.24
N THR A 31 12.61 -4.18 -5.43
CA THR A 31 11.40 -4.81 -5.98
C THR A 31 11.47 -6.33 -5.84
N THR A 32 10.70 -6.87 -4.89
CA THR A 32 10.68 -8.30 -4.57
C THR A 32 9.37 -8.94 -5.02
N TYR A 33 9.46 -10.02 -5.80
CA TYR A 33 8.32 -10.82 -6.25
C TYR A 33 8.22 -12.14 -5.48
N GLY A 34 7.07 -12.80 -5.59
CA GLY A 34 6.78 -14.09 -4.95
C GLY A 34 6.46 -14.00 -3.45
N LEU A 35 6.43 -12.80 -2.90
CA LEU A 35 6.00 -12.55 -1.53
C LEU A 35 4.47 -12.36 -1.48
N PRO A 36 3.72 -13.20 -0.75
CA PRO A 36 2.28 -13.03 -0.63
C PRO A 36 1.96 -11.85 0.28
N TRP A 37 0.89 -11.13 -0.03
CA TRP A 37 0.24 -10.26 0.94
C TRP A 37 -0.03 -11.00 2.26
N ALA A 38 0.17 -10.32 3.39
CA ALA A 38 0.08 -10.93 4.72
C ALA A 38 -1.31 -11.50 5.03
N ASP A 39 -2.38 -10.83 4.59
CA ASP A 39 -3.76 -11.33 4.64
C ASP A 39 -4.39 -11.27 3.23
N PRO A 40 -4.22 -12.33 2.43
CA PRO A 40 -4.66 -12.33 1.04
C PRO A 40 -6.18 -12.38 0.86
N ARG A 41 -6.95 -12.65 1.92
CA ARG A 41 -8.43 -12.72 1.84
C ARG A 41 -9.14 -11.46 2.31
N SER A 42 -8.40 -10.50 2.84
CA SER A 42 -8.92 -9.19 3.25
C SER A 42 -8.48 -8.05 2.33
N LEU A 43 -7.96 -8.35 1.14
CA LEU A 43 -7.45 -7.32 0.24
C LEU A 43 -8.59 -6.40 -0.22
N SER A 44 -8.25 -5.16 -0.53
CA SER A 44 -9.21 -4.20 -1.01
C SER A 44 -8.66 -3.27 -2.07
N ILE A 45 -9.56 -2.77 -2.91
CA ILE A 45 -9.26 -1.83 -3.99
C ILE A 45 -10.06 -0.55 -3.79
N SER A 46 -9.45 0.58 -4.16
CA SER A 46 -10.05 1.90 -4.01
C SER A 46 -9.61 2.88 -5.09
N PHE A 47 -10.39 3.95 -5.28
CA PHE A 47 -10.17 4.97 -6.32
C PHE A 47 -9.99 6.37 -5.70
N PRO A 48 -8.74 6.83 -5.50
CA PRO A 48 -8.45 8.16 -4.98
C PRO A 48 -9.07 9.29 -5.82
N GLY A 49 -9.38 10.41 -5.16
CA GLY A 49 -9.90 11.60 -5.81
C GLY A 49 -8.91 12.24 -6.79
N GLU A 50 -9.40 13.05 -7.73
CA GLU A 50 -8.55 13.84 -8.62
C GLU A 50 -7.69 14.83 -7.81
N GLY A 51 -6.41 14.96 -8.15
CA GLY A 51 -5.46 15.83 -7.47
C GLY A 51 -4.92 15.27 -6.16
N THR A 52 -5.26 14.03 -5.79
CA THR A 52 -4.62 13.34 -4.65
C THR A 52 -3.10 13.30 -4.88
N PRO A 53 -2.26 13.69 -3.91
CA PRO A 53 -0.81 13.73 -4.12
C PRO A 53 -0.21 12.35 -4.42
N ILE A 54 0.58 12.27 -5.49
CA ILE A 54 1.45 11.14 -5.87
C ILE A 54 2.89 11.69 -5.84
N GLY A 55 3.53 11.61 -4.67
CA GLY A 55 4.81 12.30 -4.45
C GLY A 55 4.67 13.80 -4.70
N GLY A 56 5.48 14.34 -5.63
CA GLY A 56 5.44 15.76 -6.03
C GLY A 56 4.37 16.12 -7.08
N THR A 57 3.60 15.15 -7.59
CA THR A 57 2.57 15.38 -8.61
C THR A 57 1.16 15.12 -8.05
N GLY A 58 0.13 15.43 -8.84
CA GLY A 58 -1.27 15.14 -8.50
C GLY A 58 -1.82 14.01 -9.35
N ASN A 59 -2.71 13.20 -8.77
CA ASN A 59 -3.46 12.17 -9.45
C ASN A 59 -4.38 12.78 -10.53
N ASN A 60 -4.21 12.36 -11.78
CA ASN A 60 -4.97 12.84 -12.95
C ASN A 60 -5.99 11.78 -13.45
N ILE A 61 -6.28 10.74 -12.66
CA ILE A 61 -7.04 9.58 -13.13
C ILE A 61 -8.40 9.96 -13.73
N ARG A 62 -9.06 10.99 -13.20
CA ARG A 62 -10.36 11.45 -13.68
C ARG A 62 -10.21 12.14 -15.03
N GLN A 63 -9.25 13.06 -15.12
CA GLN A 63 -8.94 13.74 -16.38
C GLN A 63 -8.52 12.75 -17.47
N THR A 64 -7.77 11.70 -17.12
CA THR A 64 -7.34 10.67 -18.08
C THR A 64 -8.52 9.77 -18.49
N LEU A 65 -9.17 9.09 -17.54
CA LEU A 65 -10.04 7.95 -17.86
C LEU A 65 -11.50 8.31 -18.17
N ASP A 66 -12.01 9.48 -17.77
CA ASP A 66 -13.36 9.89 -18.18
C ASP A 66 -13.47 10.23 -19.67
N THR A 67 -12.33 10.52 -20.31
CA THR A 67 -12.27 10.68 -21.76
C THR A 67 -12.34 9.35 -22.50
N VAL A 68 -12.02 8.25 -21.81
CA VAL A 68 -12.00 6.88 -22.33
C VAL A 68 -13.39 6.25 -22.27
N ALA A 69 -14.05 6.34 -21.12
CA ALA A 69 -15.38 5.79 -20.88
C ALA A 69 -16.08 6.50 -19.72
N ALA A 70 -17.38 6.25 -19.54
CA ALA A 70 -18.09 6.70 -18.34
C ALA A 70 -17.39 6.19 -17.06
N ARG A 71 -17.40 7.00 -16.01
CA ARG A 71 -16.73 6.75 -14.73
C ARG A 71 -16.84 5.30 -14.23
N GLY A 72 -18.08 4.84 -14.04
CA GLY A 72 -18.34 3.49 -13.54
C GLY A 72 -17.86 2.39 -14.49
N ALA A 73 -17.78 2.65 -15.81
CA ALA A 73 -17.36 1.64 -16.78
C ALA A 73 -15.86 1.34 -16.70
N TRP A 74 -15.01 2.37 -16.62
CA TRP A 74 -13.56 2.12 -16.46
C TRP A 74 -13.23 1.61 -15.06
N GLN A 75 -13.96 2.04 -14.02
CA GLN A 75 -13.81 1.49 -12.67
C GLN A 75 -14.19 0.01 -12.64
N GLN A 76 -15.32 -0.37 -13.25
CA GLN A 76 -15.73 -1.78 -13.35
C GLN A 76 -14.72 -2.61 -14.15
N ALA A 77 -14.07 -2.05 -15.18
CA ALA A 77 -13.00 -2.72 -15.90
C ALA A 77 -11.79 -3.02 -15.01
N ALA A 78 -11.40 -2.07 -14.16
CA ALA A 78 -10.35 -2.27 -13.15
C ALA A 78 -10.76 -3.35 -12.13
N LEU A 79 -11.97 -3.30 -11.58
CA LEU A 79 -12.47 -4.33 -10.66
C LEU A 79 -12.49 -5.71 -11.30
N LYS A 80 -12.88 -5.81 -12.57
CA LYS A 80 -12.88 -7.07 -13.32
C LYS A 80 -11.47 -7.64 -13.50
N ALA A 81 -10.44 -6.80 -13.58
CA ALA A 81 -9.05 -7.26 -13.62
C ALA A 81 -8.67 -8.00 -12.33
N PHE A 82 -8.95 -7.43 -11.16
CA PHE A 82 -8.72 -8.10 -9.87
C PHE A 82 -9.58 -9.35 -9.68
N GLN A 83 -10.86 -9.29 -10.10
CA GLN A 83 -11.74 -10.46 -10.08
C GLN A 83 -11.18 -11.63 -10.90
N THR A 84 -10.53 -11.35 -12.03
CA THR A 84 -9.94 -12.38 -12.90
C THR A 84 -8.86 -13.19 -12.15
N TRP A 85 -8.06 -12.54 -11.31
CA TRP A 85 -7.09 -13.21 -10.45
C TRP A 85 -7.76 -13.94 -9.28
N ALA A 86 -8.76 -13.32 -8.64
CA ALA A 86 -9.50 -13.89 -7.52
C ALA A 86 -10.30 -15.16 -7.89
N GLU A 87 -10.66 -15.35 -9.17
CA GLU A 87 -11.31 -16.57 -9.66
C GLU A 87 -10.41 -17.81 -9.61
N VAL A 88 -9.08 -17.66 -9.61
CA VAL A 88 -8.14 -18.79 -9.70
C VAL A 88 -7.21 -18.93 -8.50
N ALA A 89 -7.03 -17.86 -7.71
CA ALA A 89 -6.13 -17.83 -6.57
C ALA A 89 -6.91 -17.70 -5.24
N ASN A 90 -6.32 -18.16 -4.14
CA ASN A 90 -6.89 -18.03 -2.80
C ASN A 90 -6.78 -16.61 -2.22
N ILE A 91 -7.17 -15.63 -3.03
CA ILE A 91 -7.24 -14.22 -2.68
C ILE A 91 -8.69 -13.77 -2.71
N ASN A 92 -8.98 -12.67 -2.01
CA ASN A 92 -10.29 -12.07 -2.03
C ASN A 92 -10.14 -10.55 -1.93
N VAL A 93 -10.82 -9.83 -2.84
CA VAL A 93 -10.65 -8.38 -3.02
C VAL A 93 -12.00 -7.69 -2.87
N GLY A 94 -12.13 -6.73 -1.95
CA GLY A 94 -13.33 -5.92 -1.76
C GLY A 94 -13.17 -4.48 -2.28
N LEU A 95 -14.24 -3.87 -2.80
CA LEU A 95 -14.23 -2.44 -3.11
C LEU A 95 -14.47 -1.63 -1.83
N VAL A 96 -13.57 -0.68 -1.55
CA VAL A 96 -13.65 0.22 -0.39
C VAL A 96 -13.57 1.70 -0.80
N GLY A 97 -13.96 2.57 0.13
CA GLY A 97 -13.78 4.02 -0.01
C GLY A 97 -12.30 4.41 -0.05
N ASP A 98 -12.01 5.58 -0.63
CA ASP A 98 -10.71 6.23 -0.54
C ASP A 98 -10.86 7.65 -0.01
N ARG A 99 -10.21 7.95 1.11
CA ARG A 99 -10.26 9.28 1.72
C ARG A 99 -9.41 10.33 0.98
N SER A 100 -8.64 9.90 -0.01
CA SER A 100 -7.73 10.72 -0.81
C SER A 100 -6.58 11.31 0.01
N ASP A 101 -6.07 10.52 0.98
CA ASP A 101 -4.74 10.76 1.54
C ASP A 101 -3.69 10.53 0.45
N ALA A 102 -2.54 11.20 0.58
CA ALA A 102 -1.43 11.04 -0.37
C ALA A 102 -1.10 9.56 -0.57
N PHE A 103 -0.72 9.18 -1.78
CA PHE A 103 -0.13 7.86 -2.03
C PHE A 103 1.12 7.70 -1.16
N GLY A 104 1.34 6.50 -0.61
CA GLY A 104 2.41 6.27 0.35
C GLY A 104 2.26 6.93 1.73
N ALA A 105 1.10 7.49 2.08
CA ALA A 105 0.88 8.07 3.39
C ALA A 105 1.00 7.00 4.49
N ALA A 106 1.86 7.24 5.49
CA ALA A 106 2.06 6.32 6.60
C ALA A 106 0.73 5.79 7.19
N GLY A 107 0.62 4.46 7.26
CA GLY A 107 -0.61 3.73 7.53
C GLY A 107 -0.37 2.29 7.89
N LEU A 108 -1.46 1.56 8.15
CA LEU A 108 -1.43 0.13 8.44
C LEU A 108 -0.89 -0.64 7.22
N ALA A 109 -0.22 -1.77 7.47
CA ALA A 109 0.33 -2.59 6.40
C ALA A 109 -0.76 -3.37 5.63
N SER A 110 -1.92 -3.54 6.24
CA SER A 110 -3.12 -4.12 5.65
C SER A 110 -4.35 -3.60 6.41
N ASN A 111 -5.50 -3.59 5.73
CA ASN A 111 -6.80 -3.15 6.24
C ASN A 111 -6.76 -1.72 6.78
N ASP A 112 -6.01 -0.82 6.15
CA ASP A 112 -6.04 0.60 6.52
C ASP A 112 -7.45 1.15 6.25
N PRO A 113 -8.13 1.71 7.27
CA PRO A 113 -9.50 2.18 7.08
C PRO A 113 -9.58 3.45 6.25
N ARG A 114 -8.48 4.04 5.76
CA ARG A 114 -8.53 5.31 5.01
C ARG A 114 -8.54 5.11 3.49
N PHE A 115 -8.06 3.96 3.01
CA PHE A 115 -7.89 3.64 1.59
C PHE A 115 -7.62 2.13 1.44
N GLY A 116 -7.84 1.59 0.24
CA GLY A 116 -7.57 0.17 -0.02
C GLY A 116 -6.09 -0.15 -0.22
N GLU A 117 -5.74 -1.44 -0.14
CA GLU A 117 -4.42 -1.98 -0.45
C GLU A 117 -4.01 -1.69 -1.89
N PHE A 118 -4.95 -1.77 -2.82
CA PHE A 118 -4.75 -1.41 -4.21
C PHE A 118 -5.39 -0.06 -4.51
N ARG A 119 -4.57 0.96 -4.78
CA ARG A 119 -5.05 2.29 -5.16
C ARG A 119 -4.71 2.56 -6.61
N ILE A 120 -5.72 2.88 -7.41
CA ILE A 120 -5.55 3.13 -8.84
C ILE A 120 -5.44 4.63 -9.09
N GLY A 121 -4.30 5.07 -9.62
CA GLY A 121 -4.02 6.46 -9.95
C GLY A 121 -3.53 6.65 -11.38
N SER A 122 -3.34 7.90 -11.79
CA SER A 122 -2.58 8.24 -13.00
C SER A 122 -1.80 9.54 -12.83
N PHE A 123 -0.67 9.64 -13.52
CA PHE A 123 0.10 10.88 -13.69
C PHE A 123 0.99 10.78 -14.93
N SER A 124 1.61 11.89 -15.34
CA SER A 124 2.49 11.92 -16.51
C SER A 124 3.77 11.14 -16.22
N GLN A 125 4.09 10.20 -17.10
CA GLN A 125 5.22 9.29 -16.93
C GLN A 125 5.97 9.12 -18.26
N THR A 126 7.25 8.80 -18.17
CA THR A 126 8.17 8.64 -19.30
C THR A 126 8.60 7.18 -19.42
N ASN A 127 8.59 6.63 -20.63
CA ASN A 127 9.09 5.30 -20.97
C ASN A 127 8.40 4.11 -20.25
N VAL A 128 7.24 4.32 -19.62
CA VAL A 128 6.38 3.27 -19.04
C VAL A 128 4.91 3.47 -19.47
N LEU A 129 4.13 2.38 -19.59
CA LEU A 129 2.67 2.48 -19.78
C LEU A 129 1.93 2.67 -18.46
N ALA A 130 2.40 1.97 -17.44
CA ALA A 130 1.94 2.05 -16.07
C ALA A 130 3.10 1.61 -15.17
N ASN A 131 2.95 1.89 -13.89
CA ASN A 131 3.78 1.34 -12.83
C ASN A 131 2.87 0.61 -11.85
N SER A 132 3.39 -0.43 -11.22
CA SER A 132 2.80 -1.01 -10.03
C SER A 132 3.85 -1.09 -8.93
N VAL A 133 3.42 -1.26 -7.69
CA VAL A 133 4.34 -1.52 -6.58
C VAL A 133 3.96 -2.89 -6.01
N PRO A 134 4.77 -3.94 -6.19
CA PRO A 134 4.46 -5.24 -5.62
C PRO A 134 4.41 -5.16 -4.10
N TRP A 135 3.74 -6.12 -3.46
CA TRP A 135 3.73 -6.16 -2.01
C TRP A 135 5.14 -6.35 -1.47
N GLN A 136 5.61 -5.35 -0.73
CA GLN A 136 6.85 -5.45 0.00
C GLN A 136 6.81 -4.53 1.24
N PRO A 137 7.16 -5.07 2.42
CA PRO A 137 7.16 -4.30 3.67
C PRO A 137 7.87 -2.95 3.59
N VAL A 138 8.97 -2.91 2.83
CA VAL A 138 9.82 -1.72 2.65
C VAL A 138 9.16 -0.59 1.87
N ALA A 139 8.14 -0.86 1.06
CA ALA A 139 7.36 0.16 0.35
C ALA A 139 6.21 0.73 1.21
N GLY A 140 5.90 0.10 2.36
CA GLY A 140 4.79 0.52 3.20
C GLY A 140 3.47 0.55 2.41
N THR A 141 2.69 1.62 2.58
CA THR A 141 1.40 1.80 1.90
C THR A 141 1.53 2.24 0.43
N TRP A 142 2.74 2.26 -0.14
CA TRP A 142 2.89 2.29 -1.60
C TRP A 142 2.62 0.90 -2.20
N SER A 143 2.83 -0.17 -1.43
CA SER A 143 2.54 -1.54 -1.87
C SER A 143 1.12 -1.65 -2.40
N GLY A 144 0.95 -2.24 -3.57
CA GLY A 144 -0.33 -2.43 -4.24
C GLY A 144 -0.79 -1.27 -5.12
N ASP A 145 -0.14 -0.10 -5.05
CA ASP A 145 -0.51 1.03 -5.90
C ASP A 145 -0.28 0.70 -7.38
N ILE A 146 -1.24 1.08 -8.23
CA ILE A 146 -1.17 0.96 -9.69
C ILE A 146 -1.35 2.35 -10.29
N LEU A 147 -0.33 2.83 -11.00
CA LEU A 147 -0.25 4.20 -11.50
C LEU A 147 -0.12 4.20 -13.03
N LEU A 148 -1.22 4.54 -13.70
CA LEU A 148 -1.29 4.62 -15.15
C LEU A 148 -0.57 5.86 -15.68
N ASN A 149 0.04 5.75 -16.86
CA ASN A 149 0.58 6.91 -17.54
C ASN A 149 -0.56 7.77 -18.12
N SER A 150 -0.66 9.03 -17.70
CA SER A 150 -1.68 9.96 -18.18
C SER A 150 -1.46 10.44 -19.61
N ASP A 151 -0.26 10.24 -20.15
CA ASP A 151 0.11 10.65 -21.52
C ASP A 151 -0.17 9.55 -22.56
N VAL A 152 -0.58 8.37 -22.10
CA VAL A 152 -0.93 7.23 -22.95
C VAL A 152 -2.37 7.35 -23.46
N GLN A 153 -2.55 7.02 -24.75
CA GLN A 153 -3.88 6.93 -25.35
C GLN A 153 -4.56 5.60 -24.98
N TRP A 154 -5.40 5.66 -23.95
CA TRP A 154 -6.17 4.52 -23.47
C TRP A 154 -7.46 4.31 -24.27
N TYR A 155 -7.88 3.06 -24.41
CA TYR A 155 -9.25 2.73 -24.83
C TYR A 155 -9.80 1.57 -24.01
N LEU A 156 -11.13 1.46 -23.93
CA LEU A 156 -11.79 0.31 -23.33
C LEU A 156 -12.33 -0.60 -24.43
N GLY A 157 -11.85 -1.84 -24.48
CA GLY A 157 -12.22 -2.80 -25.51
C GLY A 157 -13.53 -3.54 -25.22
N HIS A 158 -14.20 -4.04 -26.26
CA HIS A 158 -15.35 -4.94 -26.19
C HIS A 158 -15.07 -6.35 -26.74
N SER A 159 -13.90 -6.59 -27.35
CA SER A 159 -13.40 -7.94 -27.67
C SER A 159 -11.86 -8.02 -27.63
N GLN A 160 -11.32 -9.22 -27.43
CA GLN A 160 -9.86 -9.48 -27.47
C GLN A 160 -9.24 -9.34 -28.87
N SER A 161 -10.09 -9.33 -29.92
CA SER A 161 -9.69 -9.12 -31.31
C SER A 161 -9.77 -7.66 -31.76
N GLN A 162 -10.31 -6.78 -30.91
CA GLN A 162 -10.51 -5.39 -31.26
C GLN A 162 -9.16 -4.69 -31.49
N GLN A 163 -9.07 -3.99 -32.61
CA GLN A 163 -7.95 -3.09 -32.89
C GLN A 163 -8.16 -1.77 -32.16
N PRO A 164 -7.08 -1.09 -31.74
CA PRO A 164 -7.19 0.19 -31.07
C PRO A 164 -7.97 1.20 -31.93
N PRO A 165 -8.93 1.94 -31.35
CA PRO A 165 -9.61 3.02 -32.06
C PRO A 165 -8.60 4.02 -32.64
N GLY A 166 -8.68 4.29 -33.94
CA GLY A 166 -7.72 5.20 -34.60
C GLY A 166 -6.34 4.58 -34.89
N GLY A 167 -6.17 3.27 -34.71
CA GLY A 167 -4.96 2.53 -35.09
C GLY A 167 -3.79 2.63 -34.11
N SER A 168 -3.97 3.30 -32.97
CA SER A 168 -2.97 3.40 -31.90
C SER A 168 -3.66 3.50 -30.53
N GLY A 169 -3.00 2.98 -29.49
CA GLY A 169 -3.49 3.00 -28.12
C GLY A 169 -3.48 1.64 -27.44
N TYR A 170 -3.71 1.66 -26.13
CA TYR A 170 -3.56 0.50 -25.25
C TYR A 170 -4.89 0.20 -24.56
N GLU A 171 -5.25 -1.08 -24.50
CA GLU A 171 -6.51 -1.50 -23.90
C GLU A 171 -6.37 -1.49 -22.37
N LEU A 172 -7.18 -0.63 -21.74
CA LEU A 172 -7.07 -0.29 -20.32
C LEU A 172 -7.17 -1.51 -19.41
N ARG A 173 -8.15 -2.40 -19.64
CA ARG A 173 -8.35 -3.57 -18.77
C ARG A 173 -7.17 -4.53 -18.85
N THR A 174 -6.54 -4.67 -20.01
CA THR A 174 -5.39 -5.54 -20.22
C THR A 174 -4.19 -5.07 -19.41
N VAL A 175 -3.90 -3.77 -19.46
CA VAL A 175 -2.79 -3.20 -18.67
C VAL A 175 -3.10 -3.30 -17.17
N ILE A 176 -4.30 -2.93 -16.72
CA ILE A 176 -4.65 -3.08 -15.29
C ILE A 176 -4.61 -4.54 -14.84
N LEU A 177 -4.97 -5.50 -15.69
CA LEU A 177 -4.88 -6.93 -15.37
C LEU A 177 -3.43 -7.41 -15.20
N HIS A 178 -2.52 -6.89 -16.03
CA HIS A 178 -1.08 -7.11 -15.87
C HIS A 178 -0.57 -6.48 -14.57
N GLU A 179 -0.81 -5.18 -14.36
CA GLU A 179 -0.36 -4.47 -13.15
C GLU A 179 -0.94 -5.05 -11.87
N ALA A 180 -2.17 -5.57 -11.90
CA ALA A 180 -2.76 -6.28 -10.78
C ALA A 180 -2.00 -7.57 -10.45
N GLY A 181 -1.45 -8.26 -11.46
CA GLY A 181 -0.57 -9.42 -11.25
C GLY A 181 0.72 -9.02 -10.55
N ASN A 182 1.34 -7.92 -10.98
CA ASN A 182 2.55 -7.38 -10.36
C ASN A 182 2.30 -6.90 -8.93
N ALA A 183 1.20 -6.18 -8.68
CA ALA A 183 0.75 -5.81 -7.34
C ALA A 183 0.46 -7.02 -6.43
N LEU A 184 0.08 -8.17 -7.00
CA LEU A 184 -0.08 -9.44 -6.29
C LEU A 184 1.23 -10.23 -6.15
N GLY A 185 2.35 -9.70 -6.64
CA GLY A 185 3.69 -10.29 -6.48
C GLY A 185 4.12 -11.23 -7.61
N LEU A 186 3.42 -11.25 -8.75
CA LEU A 186 3.93 -11.90 -9.96
C LEU A 186 5.01 -11.03 -10.61
N SER A 187 6.01 -11.64 -11.22
CA SER A 187 6.99 -10.92 -12.03
C SER A 187 6.61 -10.99 -13.51
N ASP A 188 7.06 -10.00 -14.26
CA ASP A 188 6.98 -9.99 -15.71
C ASP A 188 7.68 -11.19 -16.36
N VAL A 189 7.15 -11.62 -17.50
CA VAL A 189 7.68 -12.73 -18.29
C VAL A 189 7.94 -12.32 -19.73
N GLN A 190 9.02 -12.84 -20.32
CA GLN A 190 9.41 -12.50 -21.70
C GLN A 190 8.58 -13.26 -22.75
N GLN A 191 7.91 -14.35 -22.36
CA GLN A 191 7.09 -15.16 -23.23
C GLN A 191 5.81 -14.42 -23.61
N SER A 192 5.47 -14.39 -24.90
CA SER A 192 4.25 -13.76 -25.40
C SER A 192 2.98 -14.57 -25.09
N GLY A 193 1.83 -13.90 -25.10
CA GLY A 193 0.50 -14.50 -24.96
C GLY A 193 -0.02 -14.67 -23.52
N GLN A 194 0.83 -14.49 -22.51
CA GLN A 194 0.46 -14.48 -21.09
C GLN A 194 -0.07 -13.11 -20.66
N VAL A 195 -0.83 -13.02 -19.58
CA VAL A 195 -1.16 -11.69 -19.04
C VAL A 195 0.10 -10.99 -18.54
N MET A 196 0.99 -11.72 -17.88
CA MET A 196 2.24 -11.18 -17.32
C MET A 196 3.34 -10.93 -18.36
N SER A 197 3.06 -10.96 -19.67
CA SER A 197 4.11 -10.69 -20.65
C SER A 197 4.59 -9.24 -20.56
N ALA A 198 5.91 -9.04 -20.52
CA ALA A 198 6.58 -7.73 -20.54
C ALA A 198 6.36 -6.91 -21.84
N ASN A 199 5.55 -7.38 -22.79
CA ASN A 199 5.27 -6.66 -24.04
C ASN A 199 3.78 -6.71 -24.36
N TYR A 200 3.21 -5.53 -24.57
CA TYR A 200 1.83 -5.39 -25.02
C TYR A 200 1.71 -5.74 -26.51
N THR A 201 0.77 -6.60 -26.88
CA THR A 201 0.52 -6.93 -28.31
C THR A 201 -0.92 -6.68 -28.74
N ASN A 202 -1.88 -7.07 -27.91
CA ASN A 202 -3.31 -7.01 -28.17
C ASN A 202 -4.05 -7.13 -26.82
N PRO A 203 -5.36 -6.86 -26.77
CA PRO A 203 -6.09 -7.03 -25.52
C PRO A 203 -6.05 -8.48 -25.02
N ARG A 204 -5.80 -8.67 -23.71
CA ARG A 204 -5.70 -9.97 -23.03
C ARG A 204 -6.51 -9.92 -21.73
N TRP A 205 -7.55 -10.75 -21.66
CA TRP A 205 -8.48 -10.78 -20.52
C TRP A 205 -8.64 -12.17 -19.90
N THR A 206 -7.85 -13.13 -20.37
CA THR A 206 -7.94 -14.53 -19.98
C THR A 206 -6.56 -14.98 -19.53
N LEU A 207 -6.48 -15.45 -18.28
CA LEU A 207 -5.25 -16.02 -17.73
C LEU A 207 -4.90 -17.30 -18.48
N GLN A 208 -3.63 -17.43 -18.87
CA GLN A 208 -3.09 -18.68 -19.40
C GLN A 208 -2.73 -19.63 -18.26
N SER A 209 -2.52 -20.91 -18.57
CA SER A 209 -2.14 -21.91 -17.55
C SER A 209 -0.87 -21.52 -16.77
N ALA A 210 0.06 -20.81 -17.42
CA ALA A 210 1.27 -20.31 -16.78
C ALA A 210 0.98 -19.16 -15.80
N ASP A 211 0.12 -18.20 -16.16
CA ASP A 211 -0.35 -17.14 -15.25
C ASP A 211 -1.03 -17.78 -14.01
N ILE A 212 -1.91 -18.77 -14.22
CA ILE A 212 -2.63 -19.48 -13.15
C ILE A 212 -1.65 -20.23 -12.24
N THR A 213 -0.68 -20.94 -12.82
CA THR A 213 0.33 -21.68 -12.05
C THR A 213 1.17 -20.74 -11.19
N ALA A 214 1.56 -19.59 -11.73
CA ALA A 214 2.39 -18.61 -11.04
C ALA A 214 1.65 -18.00 -9.84
N ILE A 215 0.39 -17.57 -10.02
CA ILE A 215 -0.37 -16.97 -8.91
C ILE A 215 -0.73 -18.00 -7.83
N GLN A 216 -1.04 -19.24 -8.22
CA GLN A 216 -1.29 -20.33 -7.28
C GLN A 216 -0.03 -20.78 -6.54
N ALA A 217 1.17 -20.53 -7.06
CA ALA A 217 2.40 -20.79 -6.33
C ALA A 217 2.58 -19.82 -5.14
N ILE A 218 2.03 -18.60 -5.23
CA ILE A 218 2.08 -17.61 -4.15
C ILE A 218 0.92 -17.80 -3.16
N TYR A 219 -0.31 -17.94 -3.67
CA TYR A 219 -1.53 -17.91 -2.83
C TYR A 219 -2.21 -19.27 -2.69
N GLY A 220 -1.87 -20.26 -3.50
CA GLY A 220 -2.66 -21.48 -3.65
C GLY A 220 -3.90 -21.28 -4.52
N ALA A 221 -4.55 -22.39 -4.89
CA ALA A 221 -5.84 -22.36 -5.59
C ALA A 221 -6.94 -21.84 -4.66
N ARG A 222 -7.95 -21.16 -5.24
CA ARG A 222 -9.13 -20.72 -4.46
C ARG A 222 -9.77 -21.90 -3.75
N VAL A 223 -10.15 -21.67 -2.49
CA VAL A 223 -10.86 -22.63 -1.64
C VAL A 223 -11.94 -21.90 -0.85
N ASP A 224 -13.04 -22.58 -0.54
CA ASP A 224 -13.94 -22.14 0.53
C ASP A 224 -13.35 -22.59 1.88
N ILE A 225 -12.94 -21.61 2.70
CA ILE A 225 -12.37 -21.86 4.04
C ILE A 225 -13.42 -21.85 5.14
N PHE A 226 -14.63 -21.39 4.85
CA PHE A 226 -15.72 -21.27 5.83
C PHE A 226 -16.58 -22.53 5.89
N GLU A 227 -16.29 -23.48 5.03
CA GLU A 227 -17.01 -24.72 4.88
C GLU A 227 -16.15 -25.93 5.25
N THR A 228 -16.53 -26.63 6.31
CA THR A 228 -15.92 -27.92 6.67
C THR A 228 -16.53 -29.10 5.90
N SER A 229 -17.70 -28.90 5.28
CA SER A 229 -18.44 -29.90 4.52
C SER A 229 -19.37 -29.22 3.52
N ALA A 230 -19.32 -29.64 2.25
CA ALA A 230 -20.12 -29.08 1.15
C ALA A 230 -21.59 -28.85 1.51
N ASN A 231 -22.05 -27.61 1.38
CA ASN A 231 -23.36 -27.09 1.70
C ASN A 231 -24.11 -26.65 0.43
N ASP A 232 -23.68 -27.18 -0.72
CA ASP A 232 -24.12 -26.90 -2.09
C ASP A 232 -25.61 -27.16 -2.40
N SER A 233 -26.38 -27.57 -1.40
CA SER A 233 -27.78 -27.97 -1.55
C SER A 233 -28.58 -27.77 -0.28
N ARG A 234 -29.91 -27.69 -0.44
CA ARG A 234 -30.84 -27.66 0.70
C ARG A 234 -30.67 -28.84 1.67
N ALA A 235 -30.26 -30.00 1.17
CA ALA A 235 -30.10 -31.20 2.00
C ALA A 235 -28.82 -31.15 2.86
N THR A 236 -27.83 -30.38 2.43
CA THR A 236 -26.54 -30.20 3.09
C THR A 236 -26.39 -28.83 3.75
N ALA A 237 -27.48 -28.06 3.81
CA ALA A 237 -27.46 -26.68 4.27
C ALA A 237 -26.87 -26.51 5.68
N THR A 238 -25.93 -25.58 5.83
CA THR A 238 -25.30 -25.23 7.09
C THR A 238 -26.32 -24.61 8.06
N PRO A 239 -26.56 -25.17 9.26
CA PRO A 239 -27.52 -24.62 10.19
C PRO A 239 -26.98 -23.36 10.89
N ILE A 240 -27.73 -22.25 10.80
CA ILE A 240 -27.48 -21.03 11.57
C ILE A 240 -28.12 -21.18 12.94
N ILE A 241 -27.35 -21.68 13.88
CA ILE A 241 -27.74 -21.81 15.29
C ILE A 241 -27.35 -20.55 16.03
N PHE A 242 -28.32 -19.86 16.62
CA PHE A 242 -28.08 -18.64 17.39
C PHE A 242 -27.44 -18.99 18.74
N SER A 243 -26.30 -18.39 19.04
CA SER A 243 -25.73 -18.40 20.40
C SER A 243 -26.61 -17.58 21.35
N ALA A 244 -26.36 -17.67 22.67
CA ALA A 244 -27.08 -16.86 23.65
C ALA A 244 -26.89 -15.35 23.42
N ALA A 245 -25.68 -14.93 23.05
CA ALA A 245 -25.38 -13.53 22.74
C ALA A 245 -26.09 -13.05 21.46
N GLU A 246 -26.08 -13.86 20.40
CA GLU A 246 -26.78 -13.57 19.14
C GLU A 246 -28.30 -13.52 19.32
N SER A 247 -28.84 -14.40 20.15
CA SER A 247 -30.27 -14.40 20.51
C SER A 247 -30.64 -13.11 21.25
N ALA A 248 -29.79 -12.66 22.18
CA ALA A 248 -29.99 -11.38 22.88
C ALA A 248 -29.83 -10.17 21.96
N ALA A 249 -28.91 -10.24 20.98
CA ALA A 249 -28.74 -9.23 19.94
C ALA A 249 -29.86 -9.26 18.88
N GLY A 250 -30.65 -10.34 18.82
CA GLY A 250 -31.70 -10.54 17.81
C GLY A 250 -31.17 -10.82 16.41
N ARG A 251 -29.92 -11.25 16.26
CA ARG A 251 -29.23 -11.38 14.98
C ARG A 251 -28.10 -12.43 15.03
N ALA A 252 -27.91 -13.19 13.95
CA ALA A 252 -26.77 -14.09 13.76
C ALA A 252 -26.10 -13.89 12.39
N ILE A 253 -24.76 -13.92 12.37
CA ILE A 253 -23.95 -13.69 11.16
C ILE A 253 -23.03 -14.87 10.94
N ARG A 254 -22.96 -15.40 9.71
CA ARG A 254 -22.02 -16.46 9.32
C ARG A 254 -21.24 -16.01 8.09
N SER A 255 -19.96 -16.36 8.04
CA SER A 255 -19.13 -16.17 6.85
C SER A 255 -19.36 -17.31 5.86
N GLY A 256 -19.22 -17.02 4.57
CA GLY A 256 -19.25 -17.98 3.47
C GLY A 256 -18.36 -17.52 2.33
N SER A 257 -18.10 -18.41 1.37
CA SER A 257 -17.30 -18.06 0.20
C SER A 257 -17.73 -18.90 -0.99
N LEU A 258 -18.20 -18.24 -2.06
CA LEU A 258 -18.36 -18.93 -3.34
C LEU A 258 -16.96 -19.22 -3.92
N ASN A 259 -16.60 -20.50 -3.96
CA ASN A 259 -15.32 -21.00 -4.42
C ASN A 259 -15.22 -21.01 -5.95
N THR A 260 -16.32 -21.29 -6.65
CA THR A 260 -16.36 -21.34 -8.11
C THR A 260 -17.56 -20.57 -8.67
N ALA A 261 -17.54 -20.28 -9.96
CA ALA A 261 -18.64 -19.57 -10.62
C ALA A 261 -20.00 -20.30 -10.54
N THR A 262 -19.97 -21.63 -10.36
CA THR A 262 -21.16 -22.50 -10.25
C THR A 262 -21.48 -22.91 -8.82
N ASP A 263 -20.73 -22.37 -7.86
CA ASP A 263 -20.93 -22.67 -6.44
C ASP A 263 -22.23 -22.06 -5.92
N SER A 264 -22.84 -22.71 -4.94
CA SER A 264 -24.07 -22.24 -4.32
C SER A 264 -24.16 -22.70 -2.87
N ASP A 265 -24.02 -21.77 -1.94
CA ASP A 265 -24.08 -22.10 -0.53
C ASP A 265 -25.53 -22.11 -0.02
N PHE A 266 -25.88 -23.11 0.78
CA PHE A 266 -27.15 -23.17 1.49
C PHE A 266 -26.98 -23.09 3.00
N TYR A 267 -27.82 -22.27 3.62
CA TYR A 267 -27.98 -22.17 5.06
C TYR A 267 -29.40 -22.48 5.47
N SER A 268 -29.60 -22.91 6.71
CA SER A 268 -30.92 -23.09 7.29
C SER A 268 -31.06 -22.34 8.61
N PHE A 269 -32.24 -21.84 8.92
CA PHE A 269 -32.55 -21.24 10.21
C PHE A 269 -33.96 -21.61 10.65
N THR A 270 -34.14 -21.77 11.97
CA THR A 270 -35.43 -22.03 12.59
C THR A 270 -35.94 -20.76 13.25
N VAL A 271 -37.21 -20.43 13.02
CA VAL A 271 -37.82 -19.17 13.49
C VAL A 271 -38.05 -19.24 15.01
N PRO A 272 -37.57 -18.27 15.81
CA PRO A 272 -37.82 -18.21 17.24
C PRO A 272 -39.32 -18.08 17.59
N ALA A 273 -39.72 -18.52 18.79
CA ALA A 273 -41.12 -18.62 19.23
C ALA A 273 -41.95 -17.32 19.08
N ASN A 274 -41.31 -16.15 19.14
CA ASN A 274 -41.96 -14.83 19.14
C ASN A 274 -41.71 -14.03 17.85
N GLN A 275 -41.21 -14.68 16.80
CA GLN A 275 -40.85 -14.00 15.55
C GLN A 275 -41.73 -14.47 14.40
N THR A 276 -42.24 -13.52 13.62
CA THR A 276 -43.04 -13.78 12.41
C THR A 276 -42.50 -13.05 11.18
N SER A 277 -41.38 -12.34 11.35
CA SER A 277 -40.65 -11.62 10.30
C SER A 277 -39.17 -11.72 10.56
N ALA A 278 -38.37 -11.64 9.51
CA ALA A 278 -36.92 -11.54 9.60
C ALA A 278 -36.39 -10.78 8.39
N THR A 279 -35.20 -10.21 8.50
CA THR A 279 -34.43 -9.71 7.37
C THR A 279 -33.24 -10.62 7.15
N VAL A 280 -33.04 -11.04 5.91
CA VAL A 280 -31.83 -11.77 5.52
C VAL A 280 -30.99 -10.85 4.64
N THR A 281 -29.72 -10.67 4.98
CA THR A 281 -28.76 -9.86 4.22
C THR A 281 -27.54 -10.69 3.85
N VAL A 282 -27.07 -10.57 2.62
CA VAL A 282 -25.75 -11.01 2.17
C VAL A 282 -24.87 -9.77 2.06
N TRP A 283 -23.82 -9.73 2.87
CA TRP A 283 -22.84 -8.65 2.89
C TRP A 283 -21.64 -9.07 2.04
N ALA A 284 -21.39 -8.36 0.95
CA ALA A 284 -20.17 -8.52 0.14
C ALA A 284 -19.39 -7.20 0.02
N SER A 285 -20.02 -6.05 0.28
CA SER A 285 -19.36 -4.74 0.19
C SER A 285 -18.18 -4.63 1.15
N GLY A 286 -17.02 -4.23 0.62
CA GLY A 286 -15.75 -4.18 1.35
C GLY A 286 -15.19 -5.54 1.77
N ILE A 287 -15.87 -6.65 1.43
CA ILE A 287 -15.38 -8.01 1.63
C ILE A 287 -14.88 -8.56 0.30
N SER A 288 -15.74 -8.59 -0.73
CA SER A 288 -15.42 -9.11 -2.06
C SER A 288 -16.08 -8.28 -3.15
N LEU A 289 -15.77 -8.59 -4.42
CA LEU A 289 -16.48 -8.01 -5.57
C LEU A 289 -17.73 -8.80 -5.96
N LEU A 290 -18.08 -9.87 -5.23
CA LEU A 290 -19.15 -10.80 -5.56
C LEU A 290 -20.48 -10.08 -5.84
N GLU A 291 -21.05 -10.31 -7.03
CA GLU A 291 -22.44 -10.01 -7.32
C GLU A 291 -23.27 -11.27 -7.06
N SER A 292 -23.95 -11.30 -5.91
CA SER A 292 -24.69 -12.48 -5.47
C SER A 292 -26.17 -12.43 -5.82
N ARG A 293 -26.78 -13.62 -5.86
CA ARG A 293 -28.21 -13.83 -5.80
C ARG A 293 -28.57 -14.48 -4.47
N LEU A 294 -29.39 -13.79 -3.69
CA LEU A 294 -29.94 -14.25 -2.43
C LEU A 294 -31.35 -14.79 -2.66
N THR A 295 -31.62 -16.01 -2.20
CA THR A 295 -32.96 -16.60 -2.24
C THR A 295 -33.33 -17.22 -0.90
N VAL A 296 -34.50 -16.88 -0.35
CA VAL A 296 -35.04 -17.54 0.85
C VAL A 296 -36.23 -18.41 0.48
N ARG A 297 -36.26 -19.65 0.97
CA ARG A 297 -37.24 -20.68 0.63
C ARG A 297 -37.85 -21.34 1.87
N LYS A 298 -39.08 -21.84 1.72
CA LYS A 298 -39.72 -22.73 2.69
C LYS A 298 -39.10 -24.13 2.64
N ALA A 299 -39.33 -24.95 3.67
CA ALA A 299 -38.90 -26.35 3.71
C ALA A 299 -39.40 -27.18 2.51
N GLN A 300 -40.61 -26.89 2.01
CA GLN A 300 -41.20 -27.58 0.85
C GLN A 300 -40.66 -27.07 -0.51
N GLY A 301 -39.72 -26.11 -0.52
CA GLY A 301 -39.00 -25.64 -1.73
C GLY A 301 -39.52 -24.36 -2.39
N GLY A 302 -40.69 -23.85 -1.99
CA GLY A 302 -41.24 -22.59 -2.51
C GLY A 302 -40.41 -21.37 -2.09
N VAL A 303 -40.13 -20.48 -3.04
CA VAL A 303 -39.42 -19.22 -2.79
C VAL A 303 -40.34 -18.26 -2.01
N LEU A 304 -39.81 -17.71 -0.91
CA LEU A 304 -40.47 -16.69 -0.11
C LEU A 304 -40.05 -15.28 -0.55
N ALA A 305 -38.75 -15.10 -0.76
CA ALA A 305 -38.18 -13.84 -1.25
C ALA A 305 -36.87 -14.10 -1.98
N SER A 306 -36.47 -13.17 -2.85
CA SER A 306 -35.19 -13.20 -3.56
C SER A 306 -34.72 -11.77 -3.80
N ASP A 307 -33.39 -11.61 -3.81
CA ASP A 307 -32.72 -10.40 -4.26
C ASP A 307 -31.57 -10.79 -5.21
N ALA A 308 -31.35 -9.98 -6.23
CA ALA A 308 -30.38 -10.22 -7.28
C ALA A 308 -29.53 -8.96 -7.46
N VAL A 309 -28.32 -8.97 -6.92
CA VAL A 309 -27.40 -7.84 -6.99
C VAL A 309 -27.08 -7.55 -8.46
N GLN A 310 -27.22 -6.29 -8.87
CA GLN A 310 -27.02 -5.86 -10.26
C GLN A 310 -25.72 -5.07 -10.47
N SER A 311 -24.96 -4.80 -9.40
CA SER A 311 -23.76 -3.97 -9.49
C SER A 311 -22.75 -4.27 -8.39
N VAL A 312 -21.50 -4.48 -8.78
CA VAL A 312 -20.33 -4.56 -7.89
C VAL A 312 -20.17 -3.34 -6.98
N PHE A 313 -20.66 -2.16 -7.40
CA PHE A 313 -20.63 -0.93 -6.60
C PHE A 313 -21.68 -0.91 -5.47
N GLN A 314 -22.68 -1.80 -5.54
CA GLN A 314 -23.79 -1.95 -4.59
C GLN A 314 -24.08 -3.42 -4.35
N ASN A 315 -23.06 -4.16 -3.90
CA ASN A 315 -23.07 -5.61 -3.91
C ASN A 315 -23.58 -6.32 -2.64
N ASN A 316 -24.28 -5.58 -1.77
CA ASN A 316 -25.02 -6.19 -0.67
C ASN A 316 -26.43 -6.60 -1.15
N GLY A 317 -26.84 -7.84 -0.87
CA GLY A 317 -28.20 -8.31 -1.16
C GLY A 317 -29.07 -8.35 0.10
N ARG A 318 -30.33 -7.94 0.05
CA ARG A 318 -31.24 -7.95 1.21
C ARG A 318 -32.67 -8.32 0.84
N VAL A 319 -33.26 -9.23 1.61
CA VAL A 319 -34.68 -9.56 1.55
C VAL A 319 -35.36 -9.36 2.91
N SER A 320 -36.59 -8.87 2.88
CA SER A 320 -37.46 -8.80 4.06
C SER A 320 -38.51 -9.91 3.99
N LEU A 321 -38.61 -10.69 5.05
CA LEU A 321 -39.49 -11.84 5.17
C LEU A 321 -40.64 -11.49 6.12
N GLN A 322 -41.85 -11.91 5.74
CA GLN A 322 -43.07 -11.71 6.52
C GLN A 322 -43.86 -13.02 6.54
N GLY A 323 -44.71 -13.21 7.55
CA GLY A 323 -45.52 -14.42 7.69
C GLY A 323 -44.69 -15.68 7.93
N LEU A 324 -43.56 -15.54 8.63
CA LEU A 324 -42.78 -16.66 9.12
C LEU A 324 -43.55 -17.37 10.26
N ASN A 325 -43.49 -18.70 10.27
CA ASN A 325 -44.12 -19.51 11.30
C ASN A 325 -43.08 -19.86 12.39
N PRO A 326 -43.32 -19.51 13.67
CA PRO A 326 -42.44 -19.93 14.75
C PRO A 326 -42.21 -21.44 14.78
N GLY A 327 -40.97 -21.86 14.98
CA GLY A 327 -40.56 -23.27 15.01
C GLY A 327 -40.38 -23.92 13.63
N GLU A 328 -40.77 -23.26 12.53
CA GLU A 328 -40.47 -23.77 11.18
C GLU A 328 -39.08 -23.40 10.70
N THR A 329 -38.53 -24.26 9.84
CA THR A 329 -37.20 -24.10 9.24
C THR A 329 -37.33 -23.54 7.82
N TYR A 330 -36.53 -22.52 7.55
CA TYR A 330 -36.40 -21.88 6.24
C TYR A 330 -34.95 -22.01 5.76
N PHE A 331 -34.78 -21.90 4.45
CA PHE A 331 -33.49 -22.09 3.79
C PHE A 331 -33.08 -20.83 3.03
N ILE A 332 -31.82 -20.45 3.17
CA ILE A 332 -31.18 -19.35 2.47
C ILE A 332 -30.26 -19.99 1.43
N GLY A 333 -30.38 -19.60 0.17
CA GLY A 333 -29.41 -19.92 -0.88
C GLY A 333 -28.67 -18.65 -1.29
N VAL A 334 -27.35 -18.76 -1.38
CA VAL A 334 -26.46 -17.72 -1.92
C VAL A 334 -25.75 -18.34 -3.13
N GLU A 335 -25.91 -17.73 -4.29
CA GLU A 335 -25.30 -18.17 -5.54
C GLU A 335 -24.76 -16.94 -6.30
N SER A 336 -23.94 -17.15 -7.32
CA SER A 336 -23.50 -16.04 -8.19
C SER A 336 -24.66 -15.52 -9.03
N GLN A 337 -24.71 -14.20 -9.26
CA GLN A 337 -25.71 -13.62 -10.15
C GLN A 337 -25.49 -14.09 -11.58
N ALA A 338 -26.56 -14.60 -12.21
CA ALA A 338 -26.50 -15.11 -13.57
C ALA A 338 -26.01 -14.04 -14.56
N GLY A 339 -24.99 -14.39 -15.36
CA GLY A 339 -24.38 -13.49 -16.35
C GLY A 339 -23.37 -12.48 -15.77
N SER A 340 -23.11 -12.50 -14.46
CA SER A 340 -22.10 -11.65 -13.85
C SER A 340 -20.68 -12.07 -14.22
N ASP A 341 -19.79 -11.09 -14.24
CA ASP A 341 -18.32 -11.29 -14.27
C ASP A 341 -17.72 -11.44 -12.87
N PHE A 342 -18.49 -11.15 -11.81
CA PHE A 342 -18.07 -11.16 -10.41
C PHE A 342 -18.71 -12.31 -9.65
N ARG A 343 -18.29 -13.55 -9.99
CA ARG A 343 -19.02 -14.77 -9.61
C ARG A 343 -18.45 -15.52 -8.40
N VAL A 344 -17.26 -15.15 -7.95
CA VAL A 344 -16.64 -15.73 -6.74
C VAL A 344 -16.35 -14.62 -5.75
N GLY A 345 -16.28 -14.98 -4.47
CA GLY A 345 -15.92 -14.04 -3.42
C GLY A 345 -16.44 -14.45 -2.07
N ASP A 346 -15.81 -13.88 -1.04
CA ASP A 346 -16.20 -14.08 0.35
C ASP A 346 -17.37 -13.16 0.66
N TYR A 347 -18.23 -13.60 1.56
CA TYR A 347 -19.39 -12.82 2.00
C TYR A 347 -19.77 -13.19 3.43
N LYS A 348 -20.72 -12.44 4.00
CA LYS A 348 -21.38 -12.80 5.26
C LYS A 348 -22.88 -12.89 5.06
N VAL A 349 -23.49 -14.00 5.48
CA VAL A 349 -24.94 -14.14 5.58
C VAL A 349 -25.40 -13.72 6.96
N ASP A 350 -26.50 -12.98 7.01
CA ASP A 350 -27.00 -12.33 8.20
C ASP A 350 -28.50 -12.52 8.33
N VAL A 351 -28.93 -13.14 9.43
CA VAL A 351 -30.34 -13.30 9.80
C VAL A 351 -30.64 -12.37 10.97
N ASP A 352 -31.45 -11.34 10.73
CA ASP A 352 -31.76 -10.28 11.67
C ASP A 352 -33.27 -10.22 11.96
N TYR A 353 -33.65 -10.34 13.22
CA TYR A 353 -35.04 -10.29 13.70
C TYR A 353 -35.43 -8.92 14.28
N ARG A 354 -34.52 -7.94 14.25
CA ARG A 354 -34.77 -6.60 14.78
C ARG A 354 -35.71 -5.81 13.87
N ALA A 355 -36.29 -4.75 14.41
CA ALA A 355 -37.17 -3.88 13.65
C ALA A 355 -36.40 -3.12 12.55
N ALA A 356 -37.09 -2.71 11.48
CA ALA A 356 -36.47 -2.05 10.31
C ALA A 356 -35.58 -0.84 10.67
N GLY A 357 -35.94 -0.06 11.69
CA GLY A 357 -35.15 1.09 12.16
C GLY A 357 -33.85 0.74 12.89
N GLN A 358 -33.61 -0.54 13.21
CA GLN A 358 -32.41 -1.05 13.86
C GLN A 358 -31.47 -1.79 12.88
N LEU A 359 -31.90 -1.97 11.63
CA LEU A 359 -31.12 -2.65 10.62
C LEU A 359 -29.97 -1.75 10.13
N PRO A 360 -28.75 -2.29 9.93
CA PRO A 360 -27.67 -1.53 9.33
C PRO A 360 -28.01 -1.11 7.90
N SER A 361 -27.47 0.03 7.45
CA SER A 361 -27.52 0.43 6.05
C SER A 361 -26.81 -0.60 5.18
N ILE A 362 -27.41 -0.94 4.03
CA ILE A 362 -26.77 -1.77 2.99
C ILE A 362 -26.15 -0.94 1.87
N ILE A 363 -26.37 0.37 1.88
CA ILE A 363 -25.79 1.28 0.90
C ILE A 363 -24.28 1.31 1.18
N PRO A 364 -23.43 0.89 0.23
CA PRO A 364 -21.99 0.97 0.41
C PRO A 364 -21.51 2.40 0.62
N GLN A 365 -20.35 2.53 1.26
CA GLN A 365 -19.67 3.81 1.36
C GLN A 365 -19.31 4.34 -0.04
N ASN A 366 -19.15 5.66 -0.15
CA ASN A 366 -18.76 6.27 -1.41
C ASN A 366 -17.35 5.82 -1.80
N HIS A 367 -17.24 5.02 -2.86
CA HIS A 367 -15.98 4.56 -3.45
C HIS A 367 -15.41 5.55 -4.48
N ASP A 368 -16.17 6.59 -4.81
CA ASP A 368 -15.78 7.61 -5.78
C ASP A 368 -15.71 8.99 -5.10
N ALA A 369 -14.54 9.30 -4.55
CA ALA A 369 -14.23 10.57 -3.90
C ALA A 369 -14.31 11.76 -4.88
N ALA A 370 -14.91 12.89 -4.50
CA ALA A 370 -14.84 14.11 -5.31
C ALA A 370 -13.38 14.66 -5.39
N LYS A 371 -13.17 15.72 -6.18
CA LYS A 371 -11.85 16.38 -6.36
C LYS A 371 -11.17 16.68 -5.01
N TYR A 372 -9.88 16.37 -4.91
CA TYR A 372 -9.04 16.77 -3.78
C TYR A 372 -8.99 18.30 -3.71
N ASN A 373 -9.51 18.88 -2.63
CA ASN A 373 -9.44 20.33 -2.40
C ASN A 373 -8.85 20.69 -1.03
N GLY A 374 -8.21 19.73 -0.36
CA GLY A 374 -7.64 19.86 1.00
C GLY A 374 -8.67 20.04 2.13
N LYS A 375 -9.85 20.62 1.84
CA LYS A 375 -10.94 20.93 2.77
C LYS A 375 -12.07 19.88 2.78
N GLN A 376 -12.18 19.07 1.73
CA GLN A 376 -13.14 17.97 1.53
C GLN A 376 -12.63 16.61 2.02
N ARG A 377 -11.46 16.56 2.68
CA ARG A 377 -11.02 15.37 3.47
C ARG A 377 -12.07 14.91 4.50
N LEU A 378 -13.11 15.71 4.72
CA LEU A 378 -14.25 15.54 5.63
C LEU A 378 -15.49 14.87 5.00
N GLN A 379 -15.56 14.70 3.67
CA GLN A 379 -16.74 14.11 2.99
C GLN A 379 -16.55 12.64 2.59
N ASN A 380 -15.31 12.20 2.37
CA ASN A 380 -14.99 10.80 2.10
C ASN A 380 -14.78 10.11 3.45
N ALA A 381 -15.66 9.16 3.78
CA ALA A 381 -15.57 8.43 5.03
C ALA A 381 -14.39 7.46 4.99
N ASP A 382 -13.74 7.26 6.14
CA ASP A 382 -12.88 6.11 6.34
C ASP A 382 -13.70 4.84 6.02
N SER A 383 -13.15 3.97 5.18
CA SER A 383 -13.56 2.61 4.81
C SER A 383 -13.46 1.67 6.01
N ILE A 384 -14.22 2.03 7.01
CA ILE A 384 -14.46 1.31 8.23
C ILE A 384 -15.23 0.04 7.85
N SER A 385 -14.46 -1.02 7.57
CA SER A 385 -14.98 -2.31 7.13
C SER A 385 -15.75 -2.97 8.28
N THR A 386 -16.58 -3.94 7.89
CA THR A 386 -17.61 -4.73 8.59
C THR A 386 -17.63 -4.87 10.13
N ALA A 387 -16.57 -4.62 10.88
CA ALA A 387 -16.59 -4.52 12.33
C ALA A 387 -17.39 -3.30 12.84
N GLN A 388 -17.44 -2.20 12.08
CA GLN A 388 -18.15 -0.96 12.48
C GLN A 388 -19.31 -0.60 11.54
N LEU A 389 -19.94 -1.61 10.92
CA LEU A 389 -21.32 -1.53 10.39
C LEU A 389 -22.38 -1.09 11.44
N PHE A 390 -21.94 -0.70 12.64
CA PHE A 390 -22.73 -0.26 13.79
C PHE A 390 -22.31 1.13 14.31
N GLY A 391 -22.07 2.07 13.40
CA GLY A 391 -22.23 3.50 13.67
C GLY A 391 -20.98 4.22 14.18
N SER A 392 -21.14 5.54 14.35
CA SER A 392 -20.20 6.56 14.83
C SER A 392 -19.65 6.33 16.26
N VAL A 393 -19.44 5.08 16.63
CA VAL A 393 -19.01 4.60 17.94
C VAL A 393 -17.49 4.57 17.95
N LEU A 394 -16.92 5.00 19.08
CA LEU A 394 -15.51 4.88 19.36
C LEU A 394 -15.11 3.41 19.28
N VAL A 395 -14.00 3.09 18.60
CA VAL A 395 -13.44 1.73 18.55
C VAL A 395 -12.59 1.50 19.79
N ASP A 396 -13.24 1.61 20.94
CA ASP A 396 -12.65 1.35 22.24
C ASP A 396 -13.01 -0.08 22.65
N SER A 397 -12.28 -1.05 22.09
CA SER A 397 -12.49 -2.47 22.39
C SER A 397 -11.94 -2.88 23.76
N GLU A 398 -11.15 -2.01 24.38
CA GLU A 398 -10.40 -2.28 25.61
C GLU A 398 -11.09 -1.67 26.86
N SER A 399 -11.87 -0.59 26.68
CA SER A 399 -12.70 0.06 27.70
C SER A 399 -11.91 0.51 28.95
N GLY A 400 -10.76 1.14 28.76
CA GLY A 400 -9.84 1.67 29.77
C GLY A 400 -8.99 0.62 30.50
N GLN A 401 -8.90 -0.60 29.98
CA GLN A 401 -8.02 -1.67 30.48
C GLN A 401 -6.53 -1.34 30.28
N ASN A 402 -6.14 -0.62 29.22
CA ASN A 402 -4.74 -0.31 28.92
C ASN A 402 -4.27 1.07 29.45
N ASP A 403 -5.07 1.72 30.30
CA ASP A 403 -4.85 3.07 30.90
C ASP A 403 -3.58 3.26 31.77
N ARG A 404 -2.84 2.20 32.08
CA ARG A 404 -1.72 2.25 33.04
C ARG A 404 -0.49 1.52 32.51
N LEU A 405 0.70 1.95 32.95
CA LEU A 405 1.97 1.32 32.58
C LEU A 405 1.99 -0.20 32.82
N MET A 406 1.40 -0.67 33.93
CA MET A 406 1.36 -2.10 34.28
C MET A 406 0.35 -2.90 33.47
N THR A 407 -0.63 -2.23 32.84
CA THR A 407 -1.69 -2.86 32.04
C THR A 407 -1.58 -2.51 30.56
N ALA A 408 -0.48 -1.87 30.16
CA ALA A 408 -0.21 -1.51 28.78
C ALA A 408 -0.30 -2.75 27.87
N GLN A 409 -1.01 -2.61 26.77
CA GLN A 409 -1.25 -3.70 25.84
C GLN A 409 0.04 -4.05 25.08
N ALA A 410 0.50 -5.29 25.21
CA ALA A 410 1.62 -5.76 24.42
C ALA A 410 1.21 -5.95 22.96
N LEU A 411 1.84 -5.20 22.06
CA LEU A 411 1.63 -5.37 20.62
C LEU A 411 2.54 -6.48 20.09
N THR A 412 2.02 -7.21 19.11
CA THR A 412 2.77 -8.23 18.38
C THR A 412 3.33 -7.66 17.09
N SER A 413 4.43 -8.23 16.62
CA SER A 413 5.01 -7.86 15.31
C SER A 413 3.98 -8.11 14.22
N VAL A 414 3.87 -7.16 13.29
CA VAL A 414 2.98 -7.29 12.12
C VAL A 414 3.51 -8.41 11.22
N PRO A 415 2.68 -9.39 10.81
CA PRO A 415 3.08 -10.43 9.87
C PRO A 415 3.61 -9.83 8.56
N GLY A 416 4.61 -10.48 7.97
CA GLY A 416 5.27 -10.02 6.74
C GLY A 416 6.45 -9.09 6.96
N PHE A 417 6.60 -8.49 8.14
CA PHE A 417 7.76 -7.67 8.51
C PHE A 417 8.83 -8.50 9.22
N ILE A 418 10.06 -7.97 9.29
CA ILE A 418 11.11 -8.53 10.15
C ILE A 418 10.56 -8.59 11.58
N ALA A 419 10.79 -9.70 12.28
CA ALA A 419 10.29 -9.87 13.65
C ALA A 419 10.68 -8.67 14.53
N GLN A 420 9.69 -8.09 15.22
CA GLN A 420 9.84 -6.94 16.12
C GLN A 420 10.23 -5.62 15.42
N SER A 421 10.22 -5.56 14.09
CA SER A 421 10.54 -4.32 13.36
C SER A 421 9.34 -3.39 13.18
N ARG A 422 8.11 -3.92 13.18
CA ARG A 422 6.89 -3.14 12.98
C ARG A 422 5.74 -3.57 13.87
N TYR A 423 5.06 -2.57 14.42
CA TYR A 423 3.89 -2.70 15.28
C TYR A 423 2.78 -1.75 14.84
N GLU A 424 1.54 -2.18 15.00
CA GLU A 424 0.36 -1.43 14.60
C GLU A 424 -0.74 -1.54 15.65
N ALA A 425 -1.52 -0.47 15.81
CA ALA A 425 -2.71 -0.47 16.62
C ALA A 425 -3.77 0.47 16.05
N THR A 426 -5.03 0.11 16.25
CA THR A 426 -6.18 1.01 16.14
C THR A 426 -6.86 1.06 17.50
N GLY A 427 -7.33 2.23 17.87
CA GLY A 427 -7.94 2.46 19.18
C GLY A 427 -8.75 3.74 19.18
N ALA A 428 -9.26 4.09 20.36
CA ALA A 428 -10.06 5.28 20.52
C ALA A 428 -9.90 5.87 21.91
N ILE A 429 -9.67 7.17 21.96
CA ILE A 429 -9.75 7.92 23.22
C ILE A 429 -11.22 8.25 23.45
N ALA A 430 -11.86 7.50 24.33
CA ALA A 430 -13.28 7.55 24.61
C ALA A 430 -13.65 8.68 25.60
N THR A 431 -12.73 9.10 26.46
CA THR A 431 -12.92 10.22 27.39
C THR A 431 -11.69 11.11 27.50
N ALA A 432 -11.81 12.28 28.12
CA ALA A 432 -10.65 13.17 28.35
C ALA A 432 -9.57 12.56 29.28
N VAL A 433 -9.96 11.62 30.14
CA VAL A 433 -9.02 10.98 31.10
C VAL A 433 -8.41 9.69 30.56
N ASP A 434 -9.00 9.14 29.51
CA ASP A 434 -8.58 7.91 28.83
C ASP A 434 -7.16 8.03 28.26
N ARG A 435 -6.39 6.96 28.40
CA ARG A 435 -4.99 6.81 28.00
C ARG A 435 -4.78 5.43 27.38
N ASP A 436 -4.47 5.37 26.10
CA ASP A 436 -4.01 4.10 25.54
C ASP A 436 -2.50 3.94 25.72
N LEU A 437 -2.07 2.86 26.38
CA LEU A 437 -0.65 2.50 26.48
C LEU A 437 -0.37 1.14 25.83
N TYR A 438 0.70 1.11 25.04
CA TYR A 438 1.18 -0.06 24.31
C TYR A 438 2.63 -0.37 24.65
N THR A 439 3.00 -1.64 24.77
CA THR A 439 4.40 -2.06 24.86
C THR A 439 4.89 -2.70 23.57
N ILE A 440 6.05 -2.27 23.10
CA ILE A 440 6.75 -2.81 21.92
C ILE A 440 8.19 -3.15 22.27
N VAL A 441 8.81 -4.07 21.53
CA VAL A 441 10.19 -4.52 21.79
C VAL A 441 11.03 -4.22 20.55
N ALA A 442 12.20 -3.61 20.71
CA ALA A 442 13.12 -3.42 19.60
C ALA A 442 13.69 -4.75 19.11
N PRO A 443 13.89 -4.93 17.80
CA PRO A 443 14.49 -6.15 17.27
C PRO A 443 15.93 -6.32 17.78
N ALA A 444 16.43 -7.55 17.81
CA ALA A 444 17.78 -7.85 18.28
C ALA A 444 18.91 -7.17 17.47
N GLY A 445 18.62 -6.74 16.25
CA GLY A 445 19.52 -5.97 15.37
C GLY A 445 19.08 -4.53 15.13
N ALA A 446 18.29 -3.93 16.02
CA ALA A 446 17.85 -2.55 15.85
C ALA A 446 19.06 -1.60 15.75
N ILE A 447 19.06 -0.77 14.71
CA ILE A 447 20.06 0.27 14.47
C ILE A 447 19.34 1.55 14.07
N GLY A 448 19.86 2.72 14.43
CA GLY A 448 19.23 3.99 14.07
C GLY A 448 18.03 4.31 14.97
N SER A 449 16.85 4.51 14.40
CA SER A 449 15.69 5.15 15.08
C SER A 449 14.47 4.24 15.27
N LEU A 450 13.62 4.60 16.24
CA LEU A 450 12.21 4.17 16.31
C LEU A 450 11.33 5.31 15.82
N ASN A 451 10.54 5.06 14.78
CA ASN A 451 9.62 6.01 14.16
C ASN A 451 8.19 5.63 14.51
N ILE A 452 7.44 6.55 15.13
CA ILE A 452 6.05 6.31 15.54
C ILE A 452 5.15 7.31 14.85
N THR A 453 4.11 6.84 14.18
CA THR A 453 3.14 7.70 13.50
C THR A 453 1.76 7.54 14.11
N LEU A 454 1.17 8.65 14.54
CA LEU A 454 -0.20 8.74 15.05
C LEU A 454 -1.06 9.51 14.04
N SER A 455 -2.20 8.95 13.66
CA SER A 455 -3.16 9.60 12.76
C SER A 455 -4.60 9.46 13.27
N ALA A 456 -5.38 10.54 13.20
CA ALA A 456 -6.80 10.52 13.55
C ALA A 456 -7.65 9.77 12.51
N LEU A 457 -8.68 9.07 13.02
CA LEU A 457 -9.70 8.32 12.26
C LEU A 457 -11.11 8.82 12.59
N GLY A 458 -12.06 8.56 11.69
CA GLY A 458 -13.45 8.99 11.75
C GLY A 458 -13.69 10.44 11.32
N THR A 459 -14.94 10.81 11.11
CA THR A 459 -15.33 12.20 10.79
C THR A 459 -15.00 13.18 11.94
N ILE A 460 -14.88 12.67 13.17
CA ILE A 460 -14.41 13.39 14.34
C ILE A 460 -12.90 13.24 14.42
N ARG A 461 -12.16 14.35 14.34
CA ARG A 461 -10.68 14.35 14.40
C ARG A 461 -10.23 14.79 15.80
N PRO A 462 -9.82 13.87 16.69
CA PRO A 462 -9.35 14.24 18.00
C PRO A 462 -7.99 14.95 17.94
N ASP A 463 -7.77 15.91 18.83
CA ASP A 463 -6.45 16.50 19.07
C ASP A 463 -5.72 15.65 20.12
N LEU A 464 -4.98 14.67 19.62
CA LEU A 464 -4.25 13.70 20.42
C LEU A 464 -2.76 14.05 20.49
N THR A 465 -2.05 13.42 21.40
CA THR A 465 -0.59 13.43 21.48
C THR A 465 -0.09 12.00 21.63
N VAL A 466 1.08 11.74 21.07
CA VAL A 466 1.84 10.50 21.28
C VAL A 466 3.09 10.79 22.10
N VAL A 467 3.47 9.86 22.97
CA VAL A 467 4.73 9.90 23.71
C VAL A 467 5.38 8.53 23.75
N VAL A 468 6.69 8.50 23.97
CA VAL A 468 7.44 7.26 24.19
C VAL A 468 8.16 7.32 25.52
N MET A 469 8.10 6.21 26.24
CA MET A 469 8.69 6.03 27.55
C MET A 469 9.53 4.75 27.58
N ASN A 470 10.45 4.67 28.54
CA ASN A 470 11.04 3.40 28.95
C ASN A 470 10.02 2.58 29.76
N GLN A 471 10.38 1.35 30.13
CA GLN A 471 9.53 0.47 30.94
C GLN A 471 9.26 1.00 32.37
N ALA A 472 10.10 1.90 32.89
CA ALA A 472 9.89 2.56 34.19
C ALA A 472 8.90 3.74 34.11
N GLY A 473 8.50 4.17 32.90
CA GLY A 473 7.61 5.30 32.67
C GLY A 473 8.33 6.63 32.42
N ASP A 474 9.67 6.65 32.35
CA ASP A 474 10.42 7.86 32.03
C ASP A 474 10.31 8.16 30.54
N ARG A 475 10.00 9.41 30.19
CA ARG A 475 9.91 9.84 28.79
C ARG A 475 11.28 9.80 28.12
N LEU A 476 11.33 9.27 26.90
CA LEU A 476 12.52 9.25 26.08
C LEU A 476 12.67 10.55 25.29
N ALA A 477 13.92 10.97 25.08
CA ALA A 477 14.25 12.06 24.17
C ALA A 477 13.78 11.69 22.75
N SER A 478 12.98 12.55 22.14
CA SER A 478 12.33 12.28 20.87
C SER A 478 12.08 13.59 20.11
N GLN A 479 12.02 13.47 18.78
CA GLN A 479 11.74 14.56 17.87
C GLN A 479 10.31 14.40 17.35
N LEU A 480 9.44 15.35 17.67
CA LEU A 480 8.07 15.37 17.14
C LEU A 480 8.03 16.20 15.86
N ARG A 481 7.52 15.60 14.79
CA ARG A 481 7.19 16.27 13.52
C ARG A 481 5.67 16.25 13.35
N ALA A 482 5.05 17.42 13.31
CA ALA A 482 3.63 17.54 13.04
C ALA A 482 3.40 17.67 11.53
N GLY A 483 2.61 16.77 10.96
CA GLY A 483 2.13 16.87 9.59
C GLY A 483 1.04 17.94 9.45
N SER A 484 0.92 18.54 8.26
CA SER A 484 -0.11 19.52 7.91
C SER A 484 -1.55 18.98 7.98
N ASN A 485 -1.68 17.66 8.14
CA ASN A 485 -2.92 16.91 8.03
C ASN A 485 -3.43 16.37 9.39
N GLY A 486 -2.78 16.76 10.51
CA GLY A 486 -3.07 16.28 11.87
C GLY A 486 -2.30 15.01 12.27
N GLN A 487 -1.55 14.40 11.35
CA GLN A 487 -0.64 13.30 11.64
C GLN A 487 0.53 13.80 12.50
N GLN A 488 1.00 12.96 13.41
CA GLN A 488 2.16 13.22 14.24
C GLN A 488 3.15 12.09 14.05
N THR A 489 4.40 12.44 13.75
CA THR A 489 5.51 11.48 13.67
C THR A 489 6.50 11.79 14.78
N LEU A 490 6.73 10.83 15.66
CA LEU A 490 7.68 10.92 16.75
C LEU A 490 8.88 10.01 16.46
N VAL A 491 10.08 10.57 16.46
CA VAL A 491 11.32 9.84 16.17
C VAL A 491 12.18 9.75 17.43
N VAL A 492 12.48 8.53 17.86
CA VAL A 492 13.41 8.24 18.95
C VAL A 492 14.74 7.83 18.33
N PRO A 493 15.82 8.63 18.48
CA PRO A 493 17.13 8.30 17.92
C PRO A 493 17.82 7.18 18.73
N ASN A 494 18.76 6.49 18.09
CA ASN A 494 19.60 5.45 18.71
C ASN A 494 18.80 4.39 19.50
N ALA A 495 17.77 3.81 18.87
CA ALA A 495 16.98 2.74 19.46
C ALA A 495 17.89 1.57 19.86
N VAL A 496 17.79 1.15 21.12
CA VAL A 496 18.59 0.06 21.69
C VAL A 496 17.92 -1.29 21.38
N ALA A 497 18.69 -2.19 20.78
CA ALA A 497 18.26 -3.55 20.45
C ALA A 497 17.73 -4.32 21.67
N GLY A 498 16.62 -5.03 21.50
CA GLY A 498 15.97 -5.83 22.56
C GLY A 498 15.31 -5.02 23.68
N GLN A 499 15.43 -3.68 23.70
CA GLN A 499 14.81 -2.85 24.72
C GLN A 499 13.29 -2.81 24.52
N THR A 500 12.55 -2.84 25.63
CA THR A 500 11.09 -2.60 25.64
C THR A 500 10.81 -1.11 25.75
N TYR A 501 9.93 -0.62 24.89
CA TYR A 501 9.44 0.76 24.86
C TYR A 501 7.95 0.75 25.16
N VAL A 502 7.49 1.82 25.84
CA VAL A 502 6.06 2.05 26.07
C VAL A 502 5.62 3.25 25.24
N VAL A 503 4.67 3.05 24.34
CA VAL A 503 4.06 4.10 23.52
C VAL A 503 2.72 4.47 24.13
N GLY A 504 2.53 5.76 24.40
CA GLY A 504 1.30 6.28 24.99
C GLY A 504 0.58 7.22 24.04
N VAL A 505 -0.74 7.07 23.94
CA VAL A 505 -1.64 7.93 23.15
C VAL A 505 -2.71 8.49 24.06
N TRP A 506 -2.94 9.80 24.01
CA TRP A 506 -4.01 10.45 24.77
C TRP A 506 -4.34 11.84 24.28
N GLN A 507 -5.37 12.48 24.85
CA GLN A 507 -5.72 13.85 24.49
C GLN A 507 -4.56 14.83 24.70
N ARG A 508 -4.36 15.76 23.76
CA ARG A 508 -3.47 16.89 23.95
C ARG A 508 -4.03 17.82 25.02
N ALA A 509 -3.16 18.41 25.84
CA ALA A 509 -3.58 19.42 26.81
C ALA A 509 -4.22 20.61 26.08
N GLY A 510 -5.45 20.98 26.46
CA GLY A 510 -6.21 22.05 25.79
C GLY A 510 -6.95 21.63 24.51
N ALA A 511 -7.00 20.32 24.19
CA ALA A 511 -7.75 19.80 23.05
C ALA A 511 -9.21 20.27 23.05
N VAL A 512 -9.65 20.85 21.94
CA VAL A 512 -11.06 21.22 21.71
C VAL A 512 -11.90 19.97 21.42
N GLN A 513 -11.33 19.02 20.68
CA GLN A 513 -11.91 17.70 20.43
C GLN A 513 -11.05 16.64 21.14
N SER A 514 -11.48 16.23 22.34
CA SER A 514 -10.71 15.34 23.21
C SER A 514 -10.91 13.85 22.94
N THR A 515 -11.93 13.48 22.16
CA THR A 515 -12.30 12.08 21.92
C THR A 515 -12.37 11.77 20.44
N GLY A 516 -12.02 10.54 20.09
CA GLY A 516 -12.06 10.04 18.72
C GLY A 516 -11.15 8.85 18.50
N ASN A 517 -11.26 8.27 17.31
CA ASN A 517 -10.50 7.11 16.88
C ASN A 517 -9.13 7.54 16.35
N TYR A 518 -8.16 6.64 16.43
CA TYR A 518 -6.85 6.82 15.83
C TYR A 518 -6.27 5.51 15.29
N LEU A 519 -5.26 5.66 14.43
CA LEU A 519 -4.31 4.60 14.12
C LEU A 519 -2.92 5.00 14.58
N LEU A 520 -2.15 4.00 14.99
CA LEU A 520 -0.78 4.09 15.46
C LEU A 520 0.08 3.08 14.69
N THR A 521 1.21 3.53 14.15
CA THR A 521 2.27 2.64 13.65
C THR A 521 3.56 2.93 14.42
N ALA A 522 4.38 1.90 14.63
CA ALA A 522 5.70 2.01 15.21
C ALA A 522 6.68 1.12 14.42
N ASP A 523 7.69 1.75 13.83
CA ASP A 523 8.65 1.15 12.92
C ASP A 523 10.07 1.37 13.45
N PHE A 524 10.77 0.27 13.74
CA PHE A 524 12.20 0.32 14.02
C PHE A 524 12.99 0.35 12.72
N SER A 525 13.93 1.29 12.62
CA SER A 525 14.98 1.23 11.63
C SER A 525 15.75 -0.08 11.82
N THR A 526 15.83 -0.84 10.74
CA THR A 526 16.65 -2.05 10.63
C THR A 526 17.64 -1.83 9.51
N ASP A 527 18.81 -2.47 9.54
CA ASP A 527 19.63 -2.58 8.35
C ASP A 527 18.76 -3.22 7.25
N ALA A 528 18.45 -2.45 6.20
CA ALA A 528 17.80 -2.97 5.03
C ALA A 528 18.84 -3.81 4.30
N VAL A 529 18.90 -5.11 4.63
CA VAL A 529 19.81 -6.10 4.01
C VAL A 529 19.70 -6.10 2.47
N GLN A 530 18.66 -5.47 1.91
CA GLN A 530 18.33 -5.44 0.49
C GLN A 530 18.57 -4.10 -0.23
N MET A 531 18.86 -2.98 0.45
CA MET A 531 19.07 -1.68 -0.25
C MET A 531 20.52 -1.46 -0.66
N GLN A 532 20.75 -0.93 -1.86
CA GLN A 532 22.10 -0.56 -2.32
C GLN A 532 22.63 0.66 -1.54
N THR A 533 23.83 0.53 -0.97
CA THR A 533 24.57 1.69 -0.46
C THR A 533 25.10 2.48 -1.66
N LEU A 534 24.61 3.70 -1.84
CA LEU A 534 25.07 4.60 -2.88
C LEU A 534 26.38 5.26 -2.49
N THR A 535 26.47 5.74 -1.24
CA THR A 535 27.69 6.37 -0.72
C THR A 535 27.74 6.35 0.82
N GLU A 536 28.94 6.31 1.38
CA GLU A 536 29.20 6.59 2.80
C GLU A 536 30.42 7.51 2.90
N GLN A 537 30.22 8.75 3.34
CA GLN A 537 31.24 9.80 3.31
C GLN A 537 31.26 10.64 4.59
N THR A 538 32.37 11.33 4.79
CA THR A 538 32.55 12.31 5.86
C THR A 538 32.73 13.70 5.26
N LEU A 539 31.76 14.58 5.48
CA LEU A 539 31.72 15.92 4.89
C LEU A 539 32.04 16.98 5.95
N ALA A 540 32.78 18.02 5.55
CA ALA A 540 33.04 19.17 6.41
C ALA A 540 31.81 20.11 6.43
N VAL A 541 31.58 20.78 7.55
CA VAL A 541 30.51 21.78 7.65
C VAL A 541 30.80 22.93 6.69
N GLY A 542 29.81 23.33 5.89
CA GLY A 542 29.93 24.39 4.89
C GLY A 542 30.40 23.92 3.51
N THR A 543 30.76 22.64 3.34
CA THR A 543 31.00 22.05 2.01
C THR A 543 29.74 21.39 1.47
N VAL A 544 29.64 21.30 0.14
CA VAL A 544 28.58 20.58 -0.58
C VAL A 544 29.22 19.47 -1.39
N ASP A 545 28.69 18.26 -1.26
CA ASP A 545 29.04 17.13 -2.13
C ASP A 545 27.98 16.96 -3.23
N TYR A 546 28.42 16.55 -4.42
CA TYR A 546 27.55 16.39 -5.59
C TYR A 546 27.78 15.03 -6.24
N ALA A 547 26.71 14.27 -6.41
CA ALA A 547 26.68 13.06 -7.23
C ALA A 547 25.63 13.17 -8.33
N LEU A 548 25.76 12.35 -9.37
CA LEU A 548 24.81 12.24 -10.47
C LEU A 548 24.06 10.91 -10.37
N LEU A 549 22.73 10.97 -10.41
CA LEU A 549 21.85 9.81 -10.54
C LEU A 549 21.10 9.93 -11.86
N SER A 550 21.15 8.89 -12.70
CA SER A 550 20.40 8.85 -13.96
C SER A 550 19.35 7.74 -13.89
N SER A 551 18.08 8.08 -14.14
CA SER A 551 16.98 7.12 -14.25
C SER A 551 16.55 7.00 -15.71
N ASN A 552 16.30 5.77 -16.18
CA ASN A 552 16.00 5.52 -17.60
C ASN A 552 14.49 5.59 -17.94
N LYS A 553 13.61 5.56 -16.94
CA LYS A 553 12.15 5.57 -17.05
C LYS A 553 11.53 6.22 -15.81
N SER A 554 10.20 6.34 -15.73
CA SER A 554 9.56 6.80 -14.48
C SER A 554 9.51 5.69 -13.44
N GLN A 555 10.13 5.92 -12.29
CA GLN A 555 10.31 4.91 -11.24
C GLN A 555 10.14 5.52 -9.84
N LEU A 556 9.69 4.71 -8.88
CA LEU A 556 9.61 5.09 -7.47
C LEU A 556 10.89 4.66 -6.75
N PHE A 557 11.67 5.65 -6.32
CA PHE A 557 12.85 5.42 -5.50
C PHE A 557 12.51 5.54 -4.03
N ARG A 558 13.10 4.67 -3.21
CA ARG A 558 13.28 4.91 -1.77
C ARG A 558 14.71 5.38 -1.53
N PHE A 559 14.87 6.46 -0.79
CA PHE A 559 16.16 6.93 -0.29
C PHE A 559 16.19 6.86 1.23
N ASP A 560 17.21 6.21 1.79
CA ASP A 560 17.48 6.13 3.21
C ASP A 560 18.79 6.86 3.53
N LEU A 561 18.69 7.97 4.26
CA LEU A 561 19.82 8.79 4.71
C LEU A 561 20.04 8.58 6.21
N THR A 562 21.21 8.07 6.57
CA THR A 562 21.62 7.95 7.98
C THR A 562 22.71 8.96 8.29
N THR A 563 22.50 9.78 9.32
CA THR A 563 23.57 10.62 9.89
C THR A 563 24.24 9.85 11.01
N LEU A 564 25.45 9.36 10.73
CA LEU A 564 26.23 8.48 11.61
C LEU A 564 26.91 9.29 12.72
N SER A 565 26.10 9.77 13.67
CA SER A 565 26.57 10.51 14.84
C SER A 565 25.72 10.23 16.07
N PRO A 566 26.30 10.06 17.26
CA PRO A 566 25.52 9.95 18.50
C PRO A 566 24.87 11.29 18.93
N SER A 567 25.24 12.41 18.30
CA SER A 567 24.76 13.75 18.66
C SER A 567 23.66 14.21 17.71
N ALA A 568 22.44 14.38 18.23
CA ALA A 568 21.31 14.95 17.50
C ALA A 568 21.55 16.38 16.99
N ALA A 569 22.56 17.09 17.52
CA ALA A 569 22.98 18.40 17.02
C ALA A 569 23.74 18.35 15.67
N LYS A 570 24.06 17.16 15.13
CA LYS A 570 24.60 17.02 13.76
C LYS A 570 23.47 16.62 12.83
N ALA A 571 23.46 17.12 11.60
CA ALA A 571 22.45 16.74 10.61
C ALA A 571 23.05 16.67 9.20
N THR A 572 22.42 15.87 8.35
CA THR A 572 22.71 15.77 6.93
C THR A 572 21.40 16.03 6.18
N VAL A 573 21.48 16.78 5.09
CA VAL A 573 20.37 17.06 4.18
C VAL A 573 20.83 16.78 2.76
N ILE A 574 20.01 16.05 2.02
CA ILE A 574 20.21 15.76 0.60
C ILE A 574 19.06 16.37 -0.18
N SER A 575 19.39 17.11 -1.23
CA SER A 575 18.44 17.63 -2.22
C SER A 575 18.62 16.89 -3.54
N ILE A 576 17.52 16.41 -4.11
CA ILE A 576 17.48 15.73 -5.41
C ILE A 576 16.98 16.75 -6.43
N ILE A 577 17.81 17.08 -7.41
CA ILE A 577 17.58 18.19 -8.34
C ILE A 577 17.57 17.66 -9.77
N ASP A 578 16.49 17.88 -10.50
CA ASP A 578 16.40 17.54 -11.93
C ASP A 578 17.34 18.47 -12.73
N VAL A 579 18.29 17.88 -13.46
CA VAL A 579 19.31 18.61 -14.24
C VAL A 579 18.68 19.46 -15.34
N ARG A 580 17.58 19.00 -15.95
CA ARG A 580 16.92 19.68 -17.06
C ARG A 580 16.09 20.87 -16.57
N THR A 581 15.35 20.70 -15.47
CA THR A 581 14.44 21.75 -14.97
C THR A 581 15.05 22.63 -13.89
N GLN A 582 16.19 22.22 -13.32
CA GLN A 582 16.84 22.85 -12.17
C GLN A 582 15.92 22.93 -10.93
N GLN A 583 14.85 22.12 -10.89
CA GLN A 583 13.91 22.07 -9.78
C GLN A 583 14.34 20.98 -8.79
N GLN A 584 14.18 21.26 -7.50
CA GLN A 584 14.30 20.26 -6.45
C GLN A 584 13.05 19.37 -6.48
N VAL A 585 13.25 18.09 -6.80
CA VAL A 585 12.17 17.09 -6.92
C VAL A 585 12.03 16.20 -5.68
N GLY A 586 13.02 16.24 -4.78
CA GLY A 586 12.99 15.49 -3.53
C GLY A 586 13.98 16.02 -2.50
N THR A 587 13.74 15.69 -1.22
CA THR A 587 14.63 16.02 -0.12
C THR A 587 14.57 14.94 0.94
N VAL A 588 15.72 14.55 1.47
CA VAL A 588 15.82 13.68 2.64
C VAL A 588 16.77 14.29 3.65
N SER A 589 16.43 14.19 4.93
CA SER A 589 17.21 14.78 6.01
C SER A 589 17.23 13.86 7.23
N ALA A 590 18.37 13.79 7.91
CA ALA A 590 18.55 13.01 9.12
C ALA A 590 19.42 13.74 10.13
N THR A 591 18.99 13.77 11.39
CA THR A 591 19.84 14.20 12.52
C THR A 591 20.67 13.03 13.03
N GLY A 592 21.70 13.29 13.85
CA GLY A 592 22.56 12.25 14.40
C GLY A 592 21.79 11.14 15.12
N GLY A 593 22.02 9.89 14.70
CA GLY A 593 21.42 8.70 15.30
C GLY A 593 20.03 8.36 14.76
N VAL A 594 19.60 9.08 13.72
CA VAL A 594 18.33 8.88 12.99
C VAL A 594 18.63 8.47 11.56
N THR A 595 17.76 7.61 11.01
CA THR A 595 17.66 7.38 9.58
C THR A 595 16.41 8.10 9.06
N GLY A 596 16.59 9.02 8.12
CA GLY A 596 15.49 9.65 7.39
C GLY A 596 15.24 8.89 6.11
N SER A 597 13.96 8.60 5.82
CA SER A 597 13.54 7.92 4.59
C SER A 597 12.60 8.80 3.79
N VAL A 598 12.70 8.75 2.47
CA VAL A 598 11.77 9.41 1.55
C VAL A 598 11.52 8.53 0.32
N PHE A 599 10.29 8.58 -0.19
CA PHE A 599 9.94 8.03 -1.49
C PHE A 599 9.83 9.15 -2.52
N VAL A 600 10.46 8.99 -3.68
CA VAL A 600 10.46 10.01 -4.73
C VAL A 600 10.23 9.35 -6.09
N TRP A 601 9.22 9.82 -6.80
CA TRP A 601 9.03 9.50 -8.21
C TRP A 601 10.03 10.30 -9.05
N LEU A 602 10.92 9.60 -9.75
CA LEU A 602 11.86 10.19 -10.69
C LEU A 602 11.49 9.77 -12.11
N PRO A 603 11.09 10.70 -12.98
CA PRO A 603 11.01 10.46 -14.42
C PRO A 603 12.35 10.09 -15.05
N ALA A 604 12.33 9.65 -16.31
CA ALA A 604 13.55 9.45 -17.08
C ALA A 604 14.34 10.76 -17.17
N GLY A 605 15.61 10.73 -16.76
CA GLY A 605 16.45 11.92 -16.74
C GLY A 605 17.62 11.81 -15.77
N ASP A 606 18.38 12.90 -15.72
CA ASP A 606 19.56 13.07 -14.90
C ASP A 606 19.24 13.96 -13.69
N TYR A 607 19.73 13.56 -12.52
CA TYR A 607 19.48 14.20 -11.25
C TYR A 607 20.77 14.45 -10.48
N ILE A 608 20.95 15.67 -10.00
CA ILE A 608 22.02 15.99 -9.04
C ILE A 608 21.55 15.64 -7.64
N ILE A 609 22.35 14.84 -6.94
CA ILE A 609 22.22 14.55 -5.51
C ILE A 609 23.18 15.49 -4.78
N ALA A 610 22.63 16.57 -4.23
CA ALA A 610 23.42 17.59 -3.52
C ALA A 610 23.34 17.36 -2.01
N THR A 611 24.47 17.03 -1.40
CA THR A 611 24.56 16.71 0.04
C THR A 611 25.18 17.85 0.83
N ARG A 612 24.55 18.21 1.95
CA ARG A 612 25.06 19.20 2.91
C ARG A 612 24.98 18.67 4.32
N VAL A 613 25.93 19.11 5.15
CA VAL A 613 25.95 18.75 6.56
C VAL A 613 25.98 19.99 7.45
N TYR A 614 25.29 19.88 8.58
CA TYR A 614 25.03 20.97 9.50
C TYR A 614 25.35 20.54 10.94
N VAL A 615 25.69 21.54 11.77
CA VAL A 615 25.89 21.35 13.21
C VAL A 615 25.20 22.48 13.97
N GLN A 616 24.30 22.12 14.88
CA GLN A 616 23.48 23.02 15.66
C GLN A 616 23.95 23.05 17.13
N SER A 617 25.15 23.60 17.37
CA SER A 617 25.64 24.03 18.69
C SER A 617 27.07 24.56 18.55
N SER A 618 27.45 25.62 19.26
CA SER A 618 28.85 26.07 19.30
C SER A 618 29.77 25.10 20.05
N THR A 619 29.22 24.15 20.82
CA THR A 619 29.98 23.14 21.57
C THR A 619 30.17 21.83 20.81
N VAL A 620 29.40 21.60 19.73
CA VAL A 620 29.54 20.43 18.87
C VAL A 620 30.24 20.90 17.60
N THR A 621 31.39 20.32 17.26
CA THR A 621 32.19 20.71 16.10
C THR A 621 32.65 19.49 15.29
N GLY A 622 33.29 19.76 14.16
CA GLY A 622 33.91 18.74 13.31
C GLY A 622 32.97 18.18 12.25
N PRO A 623 33.51 17.36 11.34
CA PRO A 623 32.78 16.87 10.18
C PRO A 623 31.63 15.92 10.58
N VAL A 624 30.75 15.65 9.62
CA VAL A 624 29.60 14.77 9.78
C VAL A 624 29.75 13.60 8.82
N THR A 625 29.70 12.38 9.35
CA THR A 625 29.68 11.16 8.55
C THR A 625 28.22 10.79 8.26
N TYR A 626 27.93 10.44 7.01
CA TYR A 626 26.60 10.02 6.57
C TYR A 626 26.70 8.82 5.64
N ARG A 627 25.61 8.05 5.58
CA ARG A 627 25.39 6.98 4.61
C ARG A 627 24.09 7.25 3.86
N LEU A 628 24.14 7.20 2.53
CA LEU A 628 22.98 7.22 1.65
C LEU A 628 22.80 5.85 1.01
N MET A 629 21.62 5.30 1.15
CA MET A 629 21.17 4.10 0.44
C MET A 629 19.99 4.47 -0.45
N ALA A 630 19.87 3.82 -1.61
CA ALA A 630 18.72 4.00 -2.47
C ALA A 630 18.41 2.73 -3.27
N ASP A 631 17.14 2.56 -3.61
CA ASP A 631 16.72 1.51 -4.53
C ASP A 631 15.35 1.84 -5.13
N VAL A 632 15.02 1.15 -6.23
CA VAL A 632 13.70 1.23 -6.87
C VAL A 632 12.76 0.23 -6.21
N VAL A 633 11.56 0.70 -5.86
CA VAL A 633 10.50 -0.12 -5.24
C VAL A 633 9.32 -0.39 -6.17
N SER A 634 9.17 0.38 -7.24
CA SER A 634 8.17 0.10 -8.27
C SER A 634 8.61 -1.06 -9.15
N ASP A 635 7.63 -1.81 -9.63
CA ASP A 635 7.74 -2.54 -10.88
C ASP A 635 7.41 -1.60 -12.04
N ASP A 636 8.39 -1.44 -12.92
CA ASP A 636 8.42 -0.43 -13.97
C ASP A 636 8.75 -1.06 -15.34
N ASP A 637 8.79 -2.38 -15.42
CA ASP A 637 8.98 -3.16 -16.66
C ASP A 637 7.66 -3.55 -17.33
N GLY A 638 6.53 -3.09 -16.80
CA GLY A 638 5.18 -3.32 -17.32
C GLY A 638 5.08 -3.14 -18.83
N PRO A 639 4.04 -3.71 -19.47
CA PRO A 639 4.15 -4.25 -20.82
C PRO A 639 4.68 -3.20 -21.80
N GLY A 640 5.92 -3.37 -22.24
CA GLY A 640 6.71 -2.35 -22.90
C GLY A 640 6.11 -1.83 -24.21
N TYR A 641 6.59 -0.65 -24.64
CA TYR A 641 6.17 0.09 -25.84
C TYR A 641 6.45 -0.60 -27.19
N THR A 642 6.86 -1.87 -27.21
CA THR A 642 7.53 -2.41 -28.39
C THR A 642 6.63 -2.49 -29.62
N ASP A 643 7.09 -1.86 -30.70
CA ASP A 643 6.71 -2.20 -32.05
C ASP A 643 7.10 -3.68 -32.28
N PRO A 644 6.14 -4.59 -32.55
CA PRO A 644 6.41 -6.02 -32.70
C PRO A 644 7.31 -6.36 -33.90
N THR A 645 7.73 -5.37 -34.69
CA THR A 645 8.69 -5.52 -35.79
C THR A 645 10.16 -5.25 -35.40
N MET A 646 10.42 -4.73 -34.19
CA MET A 646 11.78 -4.46 -33.73
C MET A 646 12.41 -5.68 -33.02
N PRO A 647 13.72 -5.92 -33.19
CA PRO A 647 14.41 -6.99 -32.47
C PRO A 647 14.36 -6.75 -30.94
N PRO A 648 14.38 -7.81 -30.12
CA PRO A 648 14.35 -7.68 -28.67
C PRO A 648 15.52 -6.80 -28.21
N PRO A 649 15.30 -5.92 -27.20
CA PRO A 649 16.36 -5.05 -26.71
C PRO A 649 17.55 -5.89 -26.19
N PRO A 650 18.79 -5.36 -26.27
CA PRO A 650 19.94 -5.97 -25.61
C PRO A 650 19.69 -6.10 -24.10
N SER A 651 20.48 -6.95 -23.41
CA SER A 651 20.45 -7.19 -21.96
C SER A 651 19.93 -5.99 -21.14
N GLU A 652 18.98 -6.26 -20.26
CA GLU A 652 18.32 -5.32 -19.35
C GLU A 652 19.31 -4.25 -18.85
N GLN A 653 19.16 -3.02 -19.35
CA GLN A 653 19.95 -1.90 -18.86
C GLN A 653 19.61 -1.71 -17.38
N PRO A 654 20.60 -1.35 -16.53
CA PRO A 654 20.30 -1.08 -15.15
C PRO A 654 19.24 0.04 -15.09
N PRO A 655 18.23 -0.09 -14.22
CA PRO A 655 17.13 0.87 -14.12
C PRO A 655 17.63 2.30 -13.85
N TYR A 656 18.75 2.39 -13.12
CA TYR A 656 19.43 3.64 -12.86
C TYR A 656 20.95 3.47 -12.75
N THR A 657 21.67 4.58 -12.87
CA THR A 657 23.10 4.67 -12.57
C THR A 657 23.35 5.74 -11.51
N TYR A 658 24.46 5.59 -10.77
CA TYR A 658 24.90 6.55 -9.76
C TYR A 658 26.40 6.79 -9.90
N ASN A 659 26.81 8.06 -9.98
CA ASN A 659 28.20 8.50 -10.11
C ASN A 659 28.55 9.49 -8.98
N GLU A 660 29.40 9.06 -8.06
CA GLU A 660 29.88 9.84 -6.91
C GLU A 660 30.81 11.02 -7.31
N ASN A 661 31.36 11.03 -8.53
CA ASN A 661 32.21 12.12 -8.98
C ASN A 661 31.90 12.51 -10.43
N PRO A 662 30.91 13.40 -10.66
CA PRO A 662 30.49 13.81 -11.99
C PRO A 662 31.46 14.79 -12.68
N GLN A 663 32.67 15.04 -12.15
CA GLN A 663 33.61 16.08 -12.63
C GLN A 663 34.18 15.85 -14.06
N GLY A 664 33.65 14.89 -14.82
CA GLY A 664 33.91 14.67 -16.24
C GLY A 664 32.66 14.47 -17.11
N ASP A 665 31.45 14.48 -16.52
CA ASP A 665 30.19 14.39 -17.26
C ASP A 665 29.73 15.79 -17.71
N PRO A 666 29.15 15.92 -18.92
CA PRO A 666 28.70 17.21 -19.42
C PRO A 666 27.42 17.60 -18.69
N VAL A 667 27.52 18.21 -17.51
CA VAL A 667 26.68 19.29 -16.94
C VAL A 667 27.02 19.36 -15.44
N VAL A 668 28.06 20.12 -15.10
CA VAL A 668 28.04 20.83 -13.81
C VAL A 668 27.13 22.03 -14.04
N PRO A 669 26.02 22.21 -13.29
CA PRO A 669 25.22 23.43 -13.42
C PRO A 669 26.14 24.63 -13.21
N THR A 670 26.15 25.57 -14.17
CA THR A 670 26.60 26.92 -13.85
C THR A 670 25.53 27.50 -12.93
N LEU A 671 25.79 27.43 -11.62
CA LEU A 671 25.01 28.16 -10.65
C LEU A 671 25.00 29.64 -11.10
N PRO A 672 23.83 30.31 -11.18
CA PRO A 672 23.81 31.75 -11.41
C PRO A 672 24.69 32.41 -10.37
N GLY A 673 25.67 33.18 -10.83
CA GLY A 673 26.48 34.01 -9.95
C GLY A 673 25.56 35.02 -9.24
N PRO A 674 25.95 35.52 -8.05
CA PRO A 674 25.14 36.43 -7.26
C PRO A 674 24.77 37.76 -7.94
N ASP A 675 25.32 38.06 -9.12
CA ASP A 675 25.23 39.38 -9.76
C ASP A 675 24.43 39.43 -11.08
N ASP A 676 23.87 38.31 -11.58
CA ASP A 676 23.17 38.26 -12.88
C ASP A 676 21.72 37.73 -12.77
N ASP A 677 20.83 38.42 -12.03
CA ASP A 677 19.36 38.32 -12.23
C ASP A 677 18.61 39.59 -11.75
N PRO A 678 17.90 40.33 -12.63
CA PRO A 678 17.06 41.47 -12.27
C PRO A 678 15.64 41.11 -11.75
N PHE A 679 15.28 39.83 -11.57
CA PHE A 679 13.96 39.41 -11.05
C PHE A 679 14.06 38.69 -9.69
N TYR A 680 14.40 39.47 -8.67
CA TYR A 680 14.24 39.15 -7.26
C TYR A 680 12.77 38.81 -6.92
N GLN A 681 12.44 37.52 -6.73
CA GLN A 681 11.46 37.07 -5.73
C GLN A 681 11.91 35.74 -5.10
N ILE A 682 12.51 35.89 -3.91
CA ILE A 682 12.91 34.89 -2.89
C ILE A 682 14.03 33.92 -3.32
N PRO A 683 15.25 34.10 -2.79
CA PRO A 683 16.34 33.17 -3.04
C PRO A 683 16.17 31.84 -2.30
N TRP A 684 16.53 30.73 -2.97
CA TRP A 684 16.38 29.34 -2.52
C TRP A 684 17.04 29.01 -1.17
N TRP A 685 17.98 29.82 -0.67
CA TRP A 685 18.54 29.66 0.68
C TRP A 685 17.52 29.98 1.80
N GLU A 686 16.52 30.84 1.56
CA GLU A 686 15.42 31.08 2.53
C GLU A 686 14.42 29.91 2.60
N ILE A 687 14.34 29.06 1.55
CA ILE A 687 13.48 27.86 1.53
C ILE A 687 14.12 26.72 2.36
N VAL A 688 15.46 26.64 2.38
CA VAL A 688 16.21 25.69 3.21
C VAL A 688 16.24 26.13 4.69
N GLU A 689 16.30 27.44 4.98
CA GLU A 689 16.22 27.96 6.35
C GLU A 689 14.82 27.76 6.98
N ARG A 690 13.72 27.82 6.21
CA ARG A 690 12.40 27.43 6.73
C ARG A 690 12.29 25.93 7.05
N TYR A 691 13.00 25.08 6.31
CA TYR A 691 13.10 23.65 6.62
C TYR A 691 13.93 23.39 7.89
N PHE A 692 14.90 24.27 8.16
CA PHE A 692 15.78 24.24 9.34
C PHE A 692 15.05 24.55 10.65
N GLU A 693 14.12 25.52 10.66
CA GLU A 693 13.25 25.78 11.83
C GLU A 693 12.40 24.53 12.18
N THR A 694 11.87 23.84 11.17
CA THR A 694 11.08 22.61 11.36
C THR A 694 11.88 21.35 11.73
N LEU A 695 13.17 21.26 11.38
CA LEU A 695 13.99 20.08 11.69
C LEU A 695 14.50 20.04 13.14
N PHE A 696 14.56 21.20 13.79
CA PHE A 696 15.08 21.36 15.15
C PHE A 696 14.09 21.96 16.15
N ASN A 697 12.78 21.98 15.82
CA ASN A 697 11.70 22.56 16.65
C ASN A 697 11.99 24.01 17.10
N GLN A 698 12.09 24.94 16.15
CA GLN A 698 11.80 26.35 16.42
C GLN A 698 10.43 26.74 15.87
#